data_AF-A0A2T9Z2D3-F1
#
_entry.id   AF-A0A2T9Z2D3-F1
#
_cell.length_a   1.000
_cell.length_b   1.000
_cell.length_c   1.000
_cell.angle_alpha   90.00
_cell.angle_beta   90.00
_cell.angle_gamma   90.00
#
_symmetry.space_group_name_H-M   'P 1'
#
loop_
_entity.id
_entity.type
_entity.pdbx_description
1 polymer ?
#
loop_
_entity_poly.entity_id
_entity_poly.type
_entity_poly.pdbx_seq_one_letter_code
_entity_poly.pdbx_strand_id
1 'polypeptide(L)'
;MSQLGNDLLRVALSKYQSSGSATRDDDENDQLSPEKQSGKKNRSNLKSAAGSTRPSPSASKIHSRAASRSASRDKASAVDGKGVGNSEDFEVLTGAAKKLAINEAETKKDAMFTEKVGQFSNEQLISALNVLLDKMSEKRTSTREEGLQGVCSIMAHKYIGEFQQGNKESYLEGFKRCLKGSKTLKEGLLAIRGIALWFVQFGEDEGGIYSDVCSFLTKFISDTDSVTLKAQAIHTISLANFISSNDTREAIEVLKICSKIFTHWQSAELTLLALGSYGLLMSTLGESNPDLAYQIFEKDYEAHLNMLESENVDVRIASSENIALMYEIMSQDKTDFEFDNHYELVEKIEEMSKDSTKKHKKKDKTVQKSALRQVYLLFTENESPEVKLNFKNNYVRFENYTKIFRLNAIRLTVMNGLYMQFVENPLMHSIFGPDIDKLSLAELVDESLGEERIVVDPKSELAKYRSRNMNLLRQNRTNPIPKNVPQNANEHCPGPESEQAGKADNCQGCPNQTICESAPKGPDPDIPIIAQKLRGVKHKLLVLSGKGGVGKSTFSSQLTHILGFDEQIGVGLVDLDICGPSIPTMMGCADEQVHESAAGWTPVYVKDNVAVMSIGFLLQNQDEAVIWRGAKKSGMIKQFLKDVNWDESDENDNQTDIVGGGLDYLIFDTPPGTTDEHLSIVQFLKQSGIDCAVLLTTPQEVSLQDVRKEIDFCRKAGIKIIGVVENMAKFICPKCHHENTIFTPTTGGARAMCSELDIPFLGSIPLDPRIGMSCDNGSSFAEMYPETPAAKAYIQIVENIKMSL
;
A
#
# COMPACT_ATOMS: atom_id res chain seq x y z
N MET A 1 -4.11 13.14 -1.24
CA MET A 1 -5.19 12.76 -0.31
C MET A 1 -4.69 11.79 0.75
N SER A 2 -4.64 12.26 2.00
CA SER A 2 -3.97 11.57 3.12
C SER A 2 -4.70 10.28 3.53
N GLN A 3 -3.95 9.17 3.53
CA GLN A 3 -4.38 7.88 4.11
C GLN A 3 -4.70 8.00 5.61
N LEU A 4 -4.22 9.04 6.30
CA LEU A 4 -4.21 9.08 7.76
C LEU A 4 -5.54 9.51 8.41
N GLY A 5 -6.37 10.33 7.75
CA GLY A 5 -7.74 10.59 8.22
C GLY A 5 -8.56 9.29 8.29
N ASN A 6 -8.38 8.41 7.30
CA ASN A 6 -8.91 7.05 7.29
C ASN A 6 -8.21 6.14 8.33
N ASP A 7 -6.94 6.41 8.66
CA ASP A 7 -6.19 5.65 9.65
C ASP A 7 -6.49 6.07 11.10
N LEU A 8 -7.16 7.19 11.43
CA LEU A 8 -7.38 7.60 12.83
C LEU A 8 -8.43 6.73 13.56
N LEU A 9 -9.57 6.48 12.92
CA LEU A 9 -10.54 5.48 13.41
C LEU A 9 -9.90 4.08 13.41
N ARG A 10 -9.07 3.78 12.39
CA ARG A 10 -8.32 2.53 12.24
C ARG A 10 -7.28 2.32 13.35
N VAL A 11 -6.57 3.37 13.76
CA VAL A 11 -5.53 3.41 14.80
C VAL A 11 -6.15 3.38 16.19
N ALA A 12 -7.27 4.07 16.38
CA ALA A 12 -8.05 4.00 17.63
C ALA A 12 -8.63 2.59 17.87
N LEU A 13 -9.07 1.91 16.81
CA LEU A 13 -9.52 0.52 16.85
C LEU A 13 -8.35 -0.49 16.93
N SER A 14 -7.20 -0.22 16.29
CA SER A 14 -6.05 -1.13 16.29
C SER A 14 -5.23 -1.11 17.60
N LYS A 15 -5.19 0.02 18.33
CA LYS A 15 -4.48 0.14 19.63
C LYS A 15 -5.03 -0.77 20.74
N TYR A 16 -6.19 -1.41 20.54
CA TYR A 16 -6.73 -2.42 21.45
C TYR A 16 -6.01 -3.78 21.37
N GLN A 17 -5.37 -4.14 20.24
CA GLN A 17 -4.69 -5.43 20.11
C GLN A 17 -3.40 -5.52 20.95
N SER A 18 -2.80 -4.38 21.31
CA SER A 18 -1.57 -4.32 22.11
C SER A 18 -1.79 -4.36 23.64
N SER A 19 -3.03 -4.28 24.14
CA SER A 19 -3.34 -4.32 25.58
C SER A 19 -4.11 -5.57 26.03
N GLY A 20 -4.27 -6.55 25.12
CA GLY A 20 -4.92 -7.84 25.40
C GLY A 20 -4.00 -8.97 25.87
N SER A 21 -2.68 -8.76 25.95
CA SER A 21 -1.77 -9.71 26.62
C SER A 21 -1.64 -9.34 28.09
N ALA A 22 -2.30 -10.10 28.95
CA ALA A 22 -2.14 -10.02 30.39
C ALA A 22 -0.66 -10.14 30.79
N THR A 23 -0.16 -9.10 31.45
CA THR A 23 0.70 -9.12 32.64
C THR A 23 1.61 -10.34 32.83
N ARG A 24 2.90 -10.15 32.57
CA ARG A 24 3.93 -10.54 33.53
C ARG A 24 4.53 -9.25 34.08
N ASP A 25 4.35 -9.08 35.38
CA ASP A 25 4.97 -8.04 36.19
C ASP A 25 6.49 -8.10 36.02
N ASP A 26 7.10 -6.97 35.72
CA ASP A 26 8.39 -6.59 36.29
C ASP A 26 8.29 -5.09 36.61
N ASP A 27 8.16 -4.82 37.90
CA ASP A 27 8.35 -3.52 38.51
C ASP A 27 9.74 -2.97 38.14
N GLU A 28 9.85 -1.72 37.71
CA GLU A 28 10.69 -0.75 38.44
C GLU A 28 10.45 0.70 38.00
N ASN A 29 10.45 1.55 39.04
CA ASN A 29 10.14 2.96 39.10
C ASN A 29 11.02 3.88 38.24
N ASP A 30 10.38 4.95 37.78
CA ASP A 30 10.96 6.27 37.51
C ASP A 30 11.91 6.73 38.65
N GLN A 31 13.06 7.31 38.29
CA GLN A 31 13.39 8.69 38.67
C GLN A 31 14.65 9.24 37.99
N LEU A 32 14.47 10.46 37.48
CA LEU A 32 15.49 11.42 37.05
C LEU A 32 16.69 11.55 38.00
N SER A 33 17.90 11.72 37.46
CA SER A 33 18.77 12.91 37.68
C SER A 33 20.17 12.78 37.01
N PRO A 34 20.92 13.90 36.83
CA PRO A 34 21.99 14.05 35.84
C PRO A 34 23.41 13.92 36.40
N GLU A 35 24.37 13.87 35.45
CA GLU A 35 25.76 14.33 35.57
C GLU A 35 26.76 13.66 36.56
N LYS A 36 27.95 13.40 35.98
CA LYS A 36 29.32 13.42 36.54
C LYS A 36 29.94 12.15 37.16
N GLN A 37 30.96 11.72 36.42
CA GLN A 37 32.33 11.44 36.86
C GLN A 37 32.60 10.34 37.91
N SER A 38 33.27 9.31 37.39
CA SER A 38 34.53 8.73 37.91
C SER A 38 34.49 7.88 39.19
N GLY A 39 35.21 6.76 39.13
CA GLY A 39 35.98 6.31 40.29
C GLY A 39 35.59 4.96 40.90
N LYS A 40 36.12 3.89 40.29
CA LYS A 40 36.86 2.79 40.96
C LYS A 40 36.40 2.31 42.36
N LYS A 41 36.25 0.96 42.39
CA LYS A 41 36.74 -0.03 43.37
C LYS A 41 35.78 -0.58 44.45
N ASN A 42 35.51 -1.86 44.25
CA ASN A 42 35.81 -3.01 45.13
C ASN A 42 35.05 -3.28 46.43
N ARG A 43 34.74 -4.59 46.55
CA ARG A 43 34.75 -5.47 47.74
C ARG A 43 33.53 -5.38 48.66
N SER A 44 32.64 -6.38 48.57
CA SER A 44 32.69 -7.67 49.29
C SER A 44 32.41 -7.55 50.79
N ASN A 45 31.32 -8.16 51.27
CA ASN A 45 31.41 -9.25 52.24
C ASN A 45 30.06 -9.93 52.53
N LEU A 46 30.17 -11.25 52.64
CA LEU A 46 29.23 -12.21 53.19
C LEU A 46 28.72 -11.81 54.59
N LYS A 47 27.51 -12.26 54.96
CA LYS A 47 27.33 -13.35 55.95
C LYS A 47 25.88 -13.80 56.12
N SER A 48 25.81 -15.09 56.44
CA SER A 48 24.69 -16.01 56.58
C SER A 48 24.10 -16.09 58.01
N ALA A 49 22.85 -16.59 58.06
CA ALA A 49 22.34 -17.68 58.93
C ALA A 49 21.32 -17.38 60.06
N ALA A 50 20.21 -18.16 59.98
CA ALA A 50 19.34 -18.74 61.01
C ALA A 50 18.44 -17.80 61.88
N GLY A 51 17.17 -18.11 62.22
CA GLY A 51 16.31 -19.27 61.98
C GLY A 51 14.99 -19.21 62.80
N SER A 52 14.18 -20.28 62.73
CA SER A 52 13.01 -20.65 63.59
C SER A 52 11.67 -19.95 63.26
N THR A 53 10.46 -20.53 63.28
CA THR A 53 9.87 -21.76 63.86
C THR A 53 8.53 -22.10 63.13
N ARG A 54 8.12 -23.38 63.16
CA ARG A 54 6.78 -23.94 62.82
C ARG A 54 5.84 -23.88 64.05
N PRO A 55 4.51 -24.21 64.03
CA PRO A 55 3.86 -25.29 63.27
C PRO A 55 2.40 -25.08 62.76
N SER A 56 1.96 -26.10 62.00
CA SER A 56 0.64 -26.50 61.44
C SER A 56 -0.45 -26.81 62.51
N PRO A 57 -1.75 -27.18 62.23
CA PRO A 57 -2.18 -28.19 61.23
C PRO A 57 -3.62 -28.19 60.59
N SER A 58 -3.72 -28.99 59.50
CA SER A 58 -4.77 -29.97 59.09
C SER A 58 -6.24 -29.58 58.79
N ALA A 59 -6.71 -29.89 57.54
CA ALA A 59 -7.70 -30.95 57.16
C ALA A 59 -9.18 -30.46 57.11
N SER A 60 -10.12 -30.85 56.23
CA SER A 60 -10.27 -31.92 55.23
C SER A 60 -11.63 -31.82 54.47
N LYS A 61 -11.65 -32.22 53.18
CA LYS A 61 -12.60 -33.13 52.46
C LYS A 61 -14.14 -32.87 52.28
N ILE A 62 -14.55 -32.96 50.99
CA ILE A 62 -15.56 -33.88 50.37
C ILE A 62 -17.03 -33.44 50.06
N HIS A 63 -17.32 -33.49 48.74
CA HIS A 63 -18.49 -33.93 47.92
C HIS A 63 -19.99 -33.64 48.18
N SER A 64 -20.62 -33.20 47.06
CA SER A 64 -21.84 -33.72 46.38
C SER A 64 -23.25 -33.43 46.94
N ARG A 65 -24.15 -32.95 46.05
CA ARG A 65 -25.38 -33.67 45.66
C ARG A 65 -26.17 -32.97 44.54
N ALA A 66 -26.77 -33.80 43.69
CA ALA A 66 -27.72 -33.46 42.64
C ALA A 66 -29.18 -33.71 43.06
N ALA A 67 -30.09 -33.19 42.23
CA ALA A 67 -31.43 -33.71 41.86
C ALA A 67 -32.70 -32.96 42.34
N SER A 68 -33.33 -32.33 41.35
CA SER A 68 -34.74 -32.45 40.90
C SER A 68 -35.92 -31.99 41.78
N ARG A 69 -36.80 -31.16 41.19
CA ARG A 69 -38.23 -31.47 40.97
C ARG A 69 -38.95 -30.44 40.08
N SER A 70 -39.99 -30.93 39.42
CA SER A 70 -40.80 -30.42 38.30
C SER A 70 -42.25 -30.10 38.70
N ALA A 71 -42.95 -29.23 37.93
CA ALA A 71 -44.40 -29.26 37.55
C ALA A 71 -44.81 -27.86 36.98
N SER A 72 -45.10 -27.70 35.67
CA SER A 72 -46.42 -27.72 34.96
C SER A 72 -47.42 -26.63 35.40
N ARG A 73 -48.25 -25.95 34.59
CA ARG A 73 -48.62 -25.82 33.16
C ARG A 73 -49.48 -24.51 33.11
N ASP A 74 -49.56 -23.77 32.01
CA ASP A 74 -50.83 -23.65 31.27
C ASP A 74 -50.66 -22.99 29.89
N LYS A 75 -51.51 -23.45 28.96
CA LYS A 75 -51.60 -23.11 27.53
C LYS A 75 -52.64 -22.01 27.28
N ALA A 76 -52.40 -21.18 26.26
CA ALA A 76 -53.45 -20.68 25.36
C ALA A 76 -52.91 -20.55 23.92
N SER A 77 -53.68 -21.07 22.96
CA SER A 77 -53.53 -21.19 21.50
C SER A 77 -53.46 -19.84 20.77
N ALA A 78 -52.55 -19.60 19.81
CA ALA A 78 -52.48 -20.09 18.42
C ALA A 78 -53.59 -19.55 17.48
N VAL A 79 -53.20 -18.61 16.61
CA VAL A 79 -53.76 -18.39 15.26
C VAL A 79 -52.58 -18.52 14.30
N ASP A 80 -52.71 -19.45 13.35
CA ASP A 80 -51.72 -19.80 12.35
C ASP A 80 -51.52 -18.70 11.30
N GLY A 81 -50.26 -18.36 11.04
CA GLY A 81 -49.82 -17.65 9.85
C GLY A 81 -48.44 -18.19 9.48
N LYS A 82 -48.38 -19.07 8.46
CA LYS A 82 -47.15 -19.65 7.94
C LYS A 82 -46.18 -18.57 7.45
N GLY A 83 -44.95 -18.58 7.96
CA GLY A 83 -43.81 -17.84 7.42
C GLY A 83 -42.53 -18.56 7.81
N VAL A 84 -41.86 -19.15 6.82
CA VAL A 84 -40.61 -19.91 6.97
C VAL A 84 -39.45 -18.92 7.09
N GLY A 85 -38.71 -18.98 8.18
CA GLY A 85 -37.41 -18.33 8.37
C GLY A 85 -36.69 -19.00 9.54
N ASN A 86 -35.63 -19.77 9.25
CA ASN A 86 -34.98 -20.65 10.21
C ASN A 86 -34.20 -19.86 11.28
N SER A 87 -34.22 -20.33 12.54
CA SER A 87 -33.41 -19.75 13.62
C SER A 87 -31.89 -19.86 13.39
N GLU A 88 -31.48 -20.76 12.49
CA GLU A 88 -30.08 -20.92 12.07
C GLU A 88 -29.57 -19.73 11.24
N ASP A 89 -30.42 -19.14 10.37
CA ASP A 89 -30.03 -17.99 9.54
C ASP A 89 -29.81 -16.73 10.41
N PHE A 90 -30.57 -16.62 11.51
CA PHE A 90 -30.47 -15.54 12.48
C PHE A 90 -29.17 -15.60 13.32
N GLU A 91 -28.74 -16.79 13.74
CA GLU A 91 -27.44 -16.99 14.41
C GLU A 91 -26.25 -16.77 13.45
N VAL A 92 -26.43 -17.06 12.16
CA VAL A 92 -25.41 -16.79 11.12
C VAL A 92 -25.23 -15.29 10.89
N LEU A 93 -26.31 -14.52 10.80
CA LEU A 93 -26.29 -13.05 10.66
C LEU A 93 -25.60 -12.35 11.83
N THR A 94 -26.04 -12.67 13.05
CA THR A 94 -25.48 -12.09 14.28
C THR A 94 -24.06 -12.62 14.55
N GLY A 95 -23.77 -13.87 14.20
CA GLY A 95 -22.44 -14.49 14.28
C GLY A 95 -21.43 -13.97 13.25
N ALA A 96 -21.88 -13.58 12.05
CA ALA A 96 -21.04 -12.96 11.03
C ALA A 96 -20.61 -11.54 11.46
N ALA A 97 -21.55 -10.75 12.00
CA ALA A 97 -21.25 -9.45 12.60
C ALA A 97 -20.26 -9.58 13.78
N LYS A 98 -20.34 -10.68 14.55
CA LYS A 98 -19.46 -10.98 15.68
C LYS A 98 -18.04 -11.41 15.29
N LYS A 99 -17.83 -12.05 14.13
CA LYS A 99 -16.51 -12.51 13.65
C LYS A 99 -15.65 -11.40 13.03
N LEU A 100 -16.22 -10.23 12.75
CA LEU A 100 -15.53 -9.06 12.18
C LEU A 100 -14.77 -8.23 13.24
N ALA A 101 -14.12 -8.90 14.19
CA ALA A 101 -13.18 -8.25 15.11
C ALA A 101 -11.95 -7.76 14.32
N ILE A 102 -11.89 -6.43 14.12
CA ILE A 102 -10.74 -5.58 13.83
C ILE A 102 -9.56 -6.33 13.17
N ASN A 103 -9.65 -6.51 11.86
CA ASN A 103 -8.54 -6.87 10.96
C ASN A 103 -8.90 -6.38 9.55
N GLU A 104 -8.91 -5.07 9.36
CA GLU A 104 -9.21 -4.44 8.05
C GLU A 104 -7.93 -4.21 7.24
N ALA A 105 -7.27 -5.34 6.95
CA ALA A 105 -6.24 -5.48 5.91
C ALA A 105 -6.60 -6.57 4.90
N GLU A 106 -7.87 -7.03 4.86
CA GLU A 106 -8.33 -8.06 3.94
C GLU A 106 -9.58 -7.58 3.16
N THR A 107 -9.34 -6.87 2.06
CA THR A 107 -10.36 -6.44 1.06
C THR A 107 -11.27 -7.58 0.55
N LYS A 108 -10.86 -8.85 0.73
CA LYS A 108 -11.68 -10.03 0.35
C LYS A 108 -12.78 -10.39 1.37
N LYS A 109 -12.57 -10.16 2.67
CA LYS A 109 -13.59 -10.50 3.69
C LYS A 109 -14.74 -9.48 3.68
N ASP A 110 -14.42 -8.21 3.40
CA ASP A 110 -15.40 -7.13 3.36
C ASP A 110 -16.33 -7.24 2.14
N ALA A 111 -15.79 -7.57 0.95
CA ALA A 111 -16.62 -7.86 -0.23
C ALA A 111 -17.58 -9.04 0.01
N MET A 112 -17.11 -10.10 0.69
CA MET A 112 -17.93 -11.26 1.05
C MET A 112 -19.00 -10.93 2.10
N PHE A 113 -18.76 -9.95 2.98
CA PHE A 113 -19.77 -9.46 3.93
C PHE A 113 -20.83 -8.62 3.23
N THR A 114 -20.44 -7.68 2.37
CA THR A 114 -21.36 -6.86 1.57
C THR A 114 -22.29 -7.74 0.72
N GLU A 115 -21.74 -8.74 0.03
CA GLU A 115 -22.53 -9.71 -0.75
C GLU A 115 -23.48 -10.53 0.14
N LYS A 116 -23.06 -10.91 1.35
CA LYS A 116 -23.92 -11.61 2.30
C LYS A 116 -25.04 -10.73 2.85
N VAL A 117 -24.75 -9.47 3.22
CA VAL A 117 -25.77 -8.55 3.73
C VAL A 117 -26.82 -8.26 2.66
N GLY A 118 -26.40 -8.08 1.39
CA GLY A 118 -27.30 -7.88 0.26
C GLY A 118 -28.19 -9.09 -0.07
N GLN A 119 -27.83 -10.30 0.36
CA GLN A 119 -28.61 -11.53 0.13
C GLN A 119 -29.77 -11.71 1.12
N PHE A 120 -29.80 -11.00 2.25
CA PHE A 120 -30.87 -11.14 3.23
C PHE A 120 -32.11 -10.35 2.82
N SER A 121 -33.29 -10.93 3.09
CA SER A 121 -34.55 -10.22 2.88
C SER A 121 -34.71 -9.07 3.87
N ASN A 122 -35.52 -8.06 3.50
CA ASN A 122 -35.83 -6.95 4.40
C ASN A 122 -36.42 -7.44 5.73
N GLU A 123 -37.24 -8.50 5.72
CA GLU A 123 -37.79 -9.11 6.94
C GLU A 123 -36.70 -9.69 7.86
N GLN A 124 -35.72 -10.39 7.29
CA GLN A 124 -34.58 -10.93 8.04
C GLN A 124 -33.73 -9.81 8.64
N LEU A 125 -33.50 -8.73 7.88
CA LEU A 125 -32.77 -7.56 8.35
C LEU A 125 -33.52 -6.81 9.45
N ILE A 126 -34.85 -6.66 9.32
CA ILE A 126 -35.69 -6.05 10.36
C ILE A 126 -35.59 -6.84 11.67
N SER A 127 -35.70 -8.18 11.60
CA SER A 127 -35.57 -9.04 12.77
C SER A 127 -34.20 -8.92 13.44
N ALA A 128 -33.12 -8.94 12.64
CA ALA A 128 -31.76 -8.80 13.13
C ALA A 128 -31.53 -7.43 13.80
N LEU A 129 -31.98 -6.34 13.17
CA LEU A 129 -31.83 -4.99 13.67
C LEU A 129 -32.58 -4.77 14.99
N ASN A 130 -33.80 -5.30 15.14
CA ASN A 130 -34.54 -5.20 16.39
C ASN A 130 -33.79 -5.86 17.55
N VAL A 131 -33.23 -7.05 17.34
CA VAL A 131 -32.44 -7.73 18.39
C VAL A 131 -31.15 -7.00 18.71
N LEU A 132 -30.48 -6.41 17.71
CA LEU A 132 -29.28 -5.61 17.94
C LEU A 132 -29.60 -4.30 18.69
N LEU A 133 -30.76 -3.70 18.42
CA LEU A 133 -31.25 -2.52 19.13
C LEU A 133 -31.57 -2.83 20.61
N ASP A 134 -32.15 -4.00 20.89
CA ASP A 134 -32.35 -4.48 22.26
C ASP A 134 -31.02 -4.65 22.99
N LYS A 135 -30.00 -5.23 22.32
CA LYS A 135 -28.65 -5.37 22.88
C LYS A 135 -28.00 -4.03 23.24
N MET A 136 -28.28 -2.95 22.52
CA MET A 136 -27.80 -1.60 22.86
C MET A 136 -28.39 -1.07 24.19
N SER A 137 -29.51 -1.64 24.65
CA SER A 137 -30.16 -1.28 25.91
C SER A 137 -29.70 -2.13 27.11
N GLU A 138 -28.83 -3.12 26.89
CA GLU A 138 -28.41 -4.08 27.91
C GLU A 138 -27.45 -3.51 28.96
N LYS A 139 -27.46 -4.12 30.16
CA LYS A 139 -26.62 -3.64 31.28
C LYS A 139 -25.12 -3.88 31.05
N ARG A 140 -24.77 -4.96 30.34
CA ARG A 140 -23.37 -5.35 30.09
C ARG A 140 -22.78 -4.55 28.93
N THR A 141 -21.63 -3.92 29.15
CA THR A 141 -20.92 -3.14 28.12
C THR A 141 -20.58 -3.96 26.89
N SER A 142 -20.10 -5.20 27.04
CA SER A 142 -19.78 -6.07 25.90
C SER A 142 -20.99 -6.38 25.02
N THR A 143 -22.18 -6.52 25.62
CA THR A 143 -23.43 -6.73 24.88
C THR A 143 -23.88 -5.47 24.16
N ARG A 144 -23.72 -4.29 24.76
CA ARG A 144 -23.99 -3.02 24.08
C ARG A 144 -23.04 -2.78 22.92
N GLU A 145 -21.74 -3.03 23.09
CA GLU A 145 -20.76 -2.97 22.00
C GLU A 145 -21.11 -3.90 20.84
N GLU A 146 -21.59 -5.13 21.13
CA GLU A 146 -22.05 -6.08 20.11
C GLU A 146 -23.27 -5.54 19.36
N GLY A 147 -24.25 -4.96 20.07
CA GLY A 147 -25.41 -4.30 19.47
C GLY A 147 -25.00 -3.14 18.55
N LEU A 148 -24.20 -2.22 19.08
CA LEU A 148 -23.69 -1.05 18.34
C LEU A 148 -22.91 -1.46 17.08
N GLN A 149 -22.00 -2.43 17.21
CA GLN A 149 -21.19 -2.92 16.10
C GLN A 149 -22.05 -3.56 15.01
N GLY A 150 -23.03 -4.39 15.39
CA GLY A 150 -23.96 -5.00 14.45
C GLY A 150 -24.80 -3.97 13.71
N VAL A 151 -25.42 -3.02 14.41
CA VAL A 151 -26.24 -1.96 13.78
C VAL A 151 -25.39 -1.11 12.83
N CYS A 152 -24.22 -0.64 13.27
CA CYS A 152 -23.34 0.17 12.42
C CYS A 152 -22.88 -0.59 11.18
N SER A 153 -22.60 -1.89 11.31
CA SER A 153 -22.15 -2.73 10.20
C SER A 153 -23.24 -2.89 9.14
N ILE A 154 -24.50 -3.12 9.56
CA ILE A 154 -25.65 -3.20 8.66
C ILE A 154 -25.91 -1.85 7.99
N MET A 155 -26.02 -0.76 8.77
CA MET A 155 -26.25 0.59 8.24
C MET A 155 -25.16 1.06 7.28
N ALA A 156 -23.92 0.58 7.42
CA ALA A 156 -22.85 0.91 6.48
C ALA A 156 -23.03 0.18 5.13
N HIS A 157 -23.44 -1.10 5.15
CA HIS A 157 -23.42 -1.98 3.97
C HIS A 157 -24.79 -2.21 3.32
N LYS A 158 -25.87 -1.64 3.87
CA LYS A 158 -27.21 -1.71 3.32
C LYS A 158 -27.92 -0.38 3.55
N TYR A 159 -28.65 0.11 2.56
CA TYR A 159 -29.58 1.21 2.78
C TYR A 159 -30.83 0.70 3.49
N ILE A 160 -31.04 1.12 4.74
CA ILE A 160 -32.19 0.67 5.56
C ILE A 160 -33.29 1.73 5.66
N GLY A 161 -33.04 2.95 5.18
CA GLY A 161 -33.95 4.10 5.31
C GLY A 161 -35.36 3.81 4.81
N GLU A 162 -35.48 3.04 3.72
CA GLU A 162 -36.75 2.69 3.09
C GLU A 162 -37.67 1.85 4.00
N PHE A 163 -37.12 0.87 4.73
CA PHE A 163 -37.93 -0.10 5.50
C PHE A 163 -37.77 0.02 7.02
N GLN A 164 -36.93 0.93 7.52
CA GLN A 164 -36.72 1.18 8.96
C GLN A 164 -37.09 2.61 9.39
N GLN A 165 -37.76 3.38 8.53
CA GLN A 165 -38.15 4.76 8.84
C GLN A 165 -38.93 4.90 10.16
N GLY A 166 -39.81 3.94 10.48
CA GLY A 166 -40.59 3.94 11.72
C GLY A 166 -39.78 3.75 13.02
N ASN A 167 -38.54 3.25 12.92
CA ASN A 167 -37.67 2.98 14.07
C ASN A 167 -36.52 4.00 14.19
N LYS A 168 -36.45 5.01 13.31
CA LYS A 168 -35.31 5.95 13.26
C LYS A 168 -35.03 6.63 14.60
N GLU A 169 -36.04 7.06 15.34
CA GLU A 169 -35.86 7.69 16.65
C GLU A 169 -35.26 6.72 17.68
N SER A 170 -35.67 5.45 17.62
CA SER A 170 -35.18 4.42 18.55
C SER A 170 -33.69 4.13 18.34
N TYR A 171 -33.22 4.10 17.08
CA TYR A 171 -31.79 4.00 16.79
C TYR A 171 -31.01 5.21 17.34
N LEU A 172 -31.49 6.42 17.06
CA LEU A 172 -30.81 7.65 17.47
C LEU A 172 -30.70 7.76 19.00
N GLU A 173 -31.80 7.52 19.71
CA GLU A 173 -31.81 7.51 21.18
C GLU A 173 -30.99 6.36 21.76
N GLY A 174 -30.96 5.21 21.08
CA GLY A 174 -30.05 4.11 21.40
C GLY A 174 -28.58 4.53 21.35
N PHE A 175 -28.16 5.20 20.27
CA PHE A 175 -26.79 5.69 20.12
C PHE A 175 -26.45 6.78 21.15
N LYS A 176 -27.30 7.79 21.33
CA LYS A 176 -27.07 8.86 22.34
C LYS A 176 -26.93 8.28 23.75
N ARG A 177 -27.78 7.32 24.12
CA ARG A 177 -27.72 6.64 25.41
C ARG A 177 -26.44 5.85 25.61
N CYS A 178 -26.00 5.10 24.59
CA CYS A 178 -24.72 4.39 24.65
C CYS A 178 -23.53 5.37 24.74
N LEU A 179 -23.58 6.50 24.04
CA LEU A 179 -22.52 7.50 24.08
C LEU A 179 -22.43 8.16 25.46
N LYS A 180 -23.56 8.62 26.00
CA LYS A 180 -23.65 9.26 27.33
C LYS A 180 -23.21 8.32 28.46
N GLY A 181 -23.52 7.03 28.33
CA GLY A 181 -23.17 6.00 29.31
C GLY A 181 -21.89 5.22 28.99
N SER A 182 -21.11 5.66 28.00
CA SER A 182 -19.99 4.89 27.47
C SER A 182 -18.91 4.66 28.54
N LYS A 183 -18.51 3.39 28.71
CA LYS A 183 -17.45 3.00 29.66
C LYS A 183 -16.12 2.70 28.99
N THR A 184 -16.15 2.45 27.69
CA THR A 184 -14.98 2.11 26.88
C THR A 184 -14.88 3.06 25.69
N LEU A 185 -13.66 3.28 25.20
CA LEU A 185 -13.43 4.05 23.99
C LEU A 185 -14.18 3.46 22.80
N LYS A 186 -14.23 2.13 22.69
CA LYS A 186 -14.93 1.41 21.61
C LYS A 186 -16.43 1.67 21.61
N GLU A 187 -17.09 1.57 22.77
CA GLU A 187 -18.51 1.87 22.92
C GLU A 187 -18.82 3.31 22.48
N GLY A 188 -18.02 4.28 22.93
CA GLY A 188 -18.16 5.69 22.54
C GLY A 188 -17.98 5.91 21.03
N LEU A 189 -16.93 5.33 20.43
CA LEU A 189 -16.66 5.46 18.99
C LEU A 189 -17.76 4.84 18.12
N LEU A 190 -18.24 3.65 18.48
CA LEU A 190 -19.34 3.00 17.77
C LEU A 190 -20.64 3.79 17.90
N ALA A 191 -20.91 4.37 19.08
CA ALA A 191 -22.10 5.19 19.27
C ALA A 191 -22.06 6.49 18.45
N ILE A 192 -20.91 7.20 18.43
CA ILE A 192 -20.72 8.39 17.59
C ILE A 192 -20.88 8.04 16.10
N ARG A 193 -20.24 6.96 15.65
CA ARG A 193 -20.36 6.49 14.27
C ARG A 193 -21.81 6.11 13.93
N GLY A 194 -22.54 5.49 14.86
CA GLY A 194 -23.95 5.18 14.71
C GLY A 194 -24.80 6.42 14.48
N ILE A 195 -24.52 7.53 15.19
CA ILE A 195 -25.18 8.83 14.95
C ILE A 195 -24.86 9.34 13.54
N ALA A 196 -23.59 9.28 13.11
CA ALA A 196 -23.22 9.69 11.75
C ALA A 196 -23.92 8.85 10.66
N LEU A 197 -23.94 7.52 10.83
CA LEU A 197 -24.65 6.59 9.94
C LEU A 197 -26.15 6.85 9.93
N TRP A 198 -26.74 7.24 11.07
CA TRP A 198 -28.15 7.60 11.14
C TRP A 198 -28.51 8.71 10.15
N PHE A 199 -27.72 9.79 10.08
CA PHE A 199 -27.92 10.86 9.09
C PHE A 199 -27.74 10.36 7.65
N VAL A 200 -26.74 9.50 7.40
CA VAL A 200 -26.56 8.90 6.08
C VAL A 200 -27.76 8.03 5.67
N GLN A 201 -28.39 7.31 6.61
CA GLN A 201 -29.48 6.38 6.33
C GLN A 201 -30.85 7.04 6.22
N PHE A 202 -31.15 8.01 7.10
CA PHE A 202 -32.49 8.58 7.22
C PHE A 202 -32.59 10.01 6.71
N GLY A 203 -31.45 10.64 6.39
CA GLY A 203 -31.40 11.99 5.85
C GLY A 203 -31.99 13.04 6.79
N GLU A 204 -32.49 14.12 6.20
CA GLU A 204 -33.29 15.13 6.88
C GLU A 204 -34.71 14.62 7.11
N ASP A 205 -35.21 14.74 8.35
CA ASP A 205 -36.65 14.66 8.61
C ASP A 205 -37.06 15.79 9.54
N GLU A 206 -38.22 16.37 9.23
CA GLU A 206 -38.85 17.49 9.91
C GLU A 206 -38.85 17.32 11.44
N GLY A 207 -38.45 18.37 12.18
CA GLY A 207 -38.58 18.37 13.66
C GLY A 207 -37.34 18.78 14.46
N GLY A 208 -36.29 19.31 13.83
CA GLY A 208 -35.13 19.85 14.59
C GLY A 208 -34.17 18.80 15.15
N ILE A 209 -34.18 17.58 14.59
CA ILE A 209 -33.30 16.47 15.00
C ILE A 209 -31.82 16.88 14.92
N TYR A 210 -31.42 17.56 13.84
CA TYR A 210 -30.05 18.08 13.72
C TYR A 210 -29.69 18.99 14.89
N SER A 211 -30.57 19.94 15.24
CA SER A 211 -30.32 20.90 16.34
C SER A 211 -30.16 20.19 17.69
N ASP A 212 -31.00 19.19 17.97
CA ASP A 212 -30.90 18.36 19.18
C ASP A 212 -29.58 17.55 19.21
N VAL A 213 -29.21 16.89 18.11
CA VAL A 213 -27.95 16.14 18.01
C VAL A 213 -26.74 17.06 18.12
N CYS A 214 -26.77 18.22 17.46
CA CYS A 214 -25.70 19.21 17.49
C CYS A 214 -25.50 19.74 18.93
N SER A 215 -26.59 20.07 19.63
CA SER A 215 -26.55 20.48 21.04
C SER A 215 -25.99 19.37 21.94
N PHE A 216 -26.46 18.14 21.76
CA PHE A 216 -25.99 16.97 22.51
C PHE A 216 -24.50 16.70 22.29
N LEU A 217 -24.03 16.68 21.05
CA LEU A 217 -22.63 16.40 20.72
C LEU A 217 -21.71 17.57 21.08
N THR A 218 -22.15 18.82 20.93
CA THR A 218 -21.36 20.01 21.37
C THR A 218 -21.13 19.97 22.88
N LYS A 219 -22.17 19.62 23.64
CA LYS A 219 -22.04 19.39 25.08
C LYS A 219 -21.10 18.22 25.38
N PHE A 220 -21.25 17.10 24.68
CA PHE A 220 -20.38 15.93 24.85
C PHE A 220 -18.90 16.25 24.55
N ILE A 221 -18.60 17.02 23.50
CA ILE A 221 -17.24 17.48 23.15
C ILE A 221 -16.64 18.31 24.29
N SER A 222 -17.46 19.13 24.93
CA SER A 222 -17.03 19.95 26.08
C SER A 222 -16.79 19.11 27.34
N ASP A 223 -17.61 18.08 27.57
CA ASP A 223 -17.59 17.25 28.78
C ASP A 223 -16.55 16.11 28.74
N THR A 224 -16.20 15.59 27.56
CA THR A 224 -15.29 14.44 27.45
C THR A 224 -13.81 14.86 27.56
N ASP A 225 -12.96 14.02 28.13
CA ASP A 225 -11.50 14.20 28.11
C ASP A 225 -10.83 13.46 26.93
N SER A 226 -11.57 12.57 26.27
CA SER A 226 -11.01 11.75 25.18
C SER A 226 -10.89 12.54 23.88
N VAL A 227 -9.66 12.84 23.49
CA VAL A 227 -9.32 13.52 22.23
C VAL A 227 -9.90 12.81 21.01
N THR A 228 -9.83 11.48 20.96
CA THR A 228 -10.36 10.65 19.87
C THR A 228 -11.89 10.74 19.78
N LEU A 229 -12.60 10.71 20.92
CA LEU A 229 -14.07 10.88 20.93
C LEU A 229 -14.47 12.30 20.52
N LYS A 230 -13.72 13.34 20.94
CA LYS A 230 -13.95 14.72 20.45
C LYS A 230 -13.83 14.80 18.94
N ALA A 231 -12.75 14.24 18.40
CA ALA A 231 -12.44 14.30 16.98
C ALA A 231 -13.58 13.67 16.14
N GLN A 232 -14.07 12.50 16.55
CA GLN A 232 -15.18 11.83 15.86
C GLN A 232 -16.51 12.54 16.04
N ALA A 233 -16.77 13.11 17.22
CA ALA A 233 -17.98 13.88 17.45
C ALA A 233 -18.04 15.13 16.57
N ILE A 234 -16.91 15.81 16.35
CA ILE A 234 -16.83 16.97 15.44
C ILE A 234 -17.16 16.56 14.00
N HIS A 235 -16.52 15.50 13.50
CA HIS A 235 -16.83 14.95 12.17
C HIS A 235 -18.32 14.61 12.03
N THR A 236 -18.91 14.03 13.08
CA THR A 236 -20.33 13.67 13.10
C THR A 236 -21.25 14.88 13.06
N ILE A 237 -20.96 15.94 13.83
CA ILE A 237 -21.73 17.19 13.79
C ILE A 237 -21.64 17.82 12.39
N SER A 238 -20.44 17.90 11.83
CA SER A 238 -20.23 18.50 10.50
C SER A 238 -20.90 17.71 9.39
N LEU A 239 -20.85 16.38 9.44
CA LEU A 239 -21.57 15.52 8.50
C LEU A 239 -23.09 15.67 8.65
N ALA A 240 -23.60 15.71 9.88
CA ALA A 240 -25.01 15.93 10.15
C ALA A 240 -25.48 17.29 9.63
N ASN A 241 -24.67 18.34 9.81
CA ASN A 241 -24.96 19.67 9.28
C ASN A 241 -24.99 19.65 7.75
N PHE A 242 -23.97 19.03 7.13
CA PHE A 242 -23.88 18.88 5.68
C PHE A 242 -25.09 18.16 5.06
N ILE A 243 -25.60 17.12 5.74
CA ILE A 243 -26.72 16.31 5.22
C ILE A 243 -28.09 16.95 5.50
N SER A 244 -28.27 17.60 6.65
CA SER A 244 -29.61 17.92 7.17
C SER A 244 -29.86 19.38 7.53
N SER A 245 -28.87 20.26 7.43
CA SER A 245 -29.05 21.68 7.76
C SER A 245 -28.86 22.55 6.52
N ASN A 246 -29.89 23.30 6.18
CA ASN A 246 -29.84 24.38 5.18
C ASN A 246 -29.56 25.76 5.80
N ASP A 247 -29.43 25.86 7.14
CA ASP A 247 -29.13 27.15 7.80
C ASP A 247 -27.62 27.40 7.86
N THR A 248 -27.19 28.40 7.09
CA THR A 248 -25.80 28.86 7.07
C THR A 248 -25.27 29.23 8.46
N ARG A 249 -26.11 29.75 9.37
CA ARG A 249 -25.68 30.12 10.72
C ARG A 249 -25.22 28.90 11.52
N GLU A 250 -25.90 27.76 11.35
CA GLU A 250 -25.54 26.52 12.03
C GLU A 250 -24.20 25.99 11.51
N ALA A 251 -23.96 26.06 10.20
CA ALA A 251 -22.66 25.71 9.61
C ALA A 251 -21.54 26.61 10.15
N ILE A 252 -21.78 27.92 10.28
CA ILE A 252 -20.81 28.89 10.81
C ILE A 252 -20.43 28.58 12.27
N GLU A 253 -21.38 28.18 13.11
CA GLU A 253 -21.07 27.81 14.50
C GLU A 253 -20.17 26.57 14.56
N VAL A 254 -20.39 25.57 13.70
CA VAL A 254 -19.54 24.38 13.62
C VAL A 254 -18.16 24.72 13.04
N LEU A 255 -18.08 25.60 12.04
CA LEU A 255 -16.82 26.12 11.49
C LEU A 255 -15.98 26.82 12.57
N LYS A 256 -16.61 27.63 13.44
CA LYS A 256 -15.92 28.26 14.59
C LYS A 256 -15.34 27.23 15.56
N ILE A 257 -16.06 26.14 15.82
CA ILE A 257 -15.54 25.04 16.66
C ILE A 257 -14.30 24.42 16.01
N CYS A 258 -14.35 24.15 14.71
CA CYS A 258 -13.22 23.58 13.97
C CYS A 258 -12.02 24.53 13.95
N SER A 259 -12.24 25.81 13.63
CA SER A 259 -11.21 26.87 13.62
C SER A 259 -10.51 27.00 14.97
N LYS A 260 -11.28 27.00 16.07
CA LYS A 260 -10.71 27.06 17.41
C LYS A 260 -9.74 25.91 17.69
N ILE A 261 -9.99 24.71 17.16
CA ILE A 261 -9.18 23.52 17.39
C ILE A 261 -7.85 23.57 16.65
N PHE A 262 -7.83 23.94 15.37
CA PHE A 262 -6.57 24.01 14.63
C PHE A 262 -5.79 25.30 14.92
N THR A 263 -6.45 26.35 15.41
CA THR A 263 -5.78 27.53 15.99
C THR A 263 -5.09 27.19 17.31
N HIS A 264 -5.73 26.42 18.18
CA HIS A 264 -5.18 26.00 19.48
C HIS A 264 -4.81 24.52 19.43
N TRP A 265 -3.71 24.23 18.73
CA TRP A 265 -3.24 22.86 18.50
C TRP A 265 -3.25 21.99 19.77
N GLN A 266 -3.88 20.81 19.68
CA GLN A 266 -3.91 19.82 20.76
C GLN A 266 -3.29 18.48 20.33
N SER A 267 -3.77 17.91 19.24
CA SER A 267 -3.27 16.64 18.70
C SER A 267 -3.52 16.55 17.20
N ALA A 268 -2.67 15.79 16.51
CA ALA A 268 -2.84 15.56 15.08
C ALA A 268 -4.20 14.93 14.74
N GLU A 269 -4.70 13.99 15.55
CA GLU A 269 -5.99 13.33 15.32
C GLU A 269 -7.16 14.31 15.31
N LEU A 270 -7.25 15.11 16.38
CA LEU A 270 -8.30 16.10 16.56
C LEU A 270 -8.22 17.20 15.50
N THR A 271 -7.01 17.66 15.19
CA THR A 271 -6.79 18.70 14.18
C THR A 271 -7.12 18.19 12.77
N LEU A 272 -6.76 16.95 12.41
CA LEU A 272 -7.07 16.39 11.09
C LEU A 272 -8.57 16.30 10.83
N LEU A 273 -9.33 15.82 11.82
CA LEU A 273 -10.78 15.71 11.70
C LEU A 273 -11.47 17.08 11.73
N ALA A 274 -10.94 18.03 12.50
CA ALA A 274 -11.40 19.42 12.44
C ALA A 274 -11.13 20.07 11.08
N LEU A 275 -9.94 19.88 10.49
CA LEU A 275 -9.61 20.41 9.16
C LEU A 275 -10.48 19.79 8.06
N GLY A 276 -10.68 18.48 8.07
CA GLY A 276 -11.55 17.79 7.13
C GLY A 276 -13.02 18.20 7.27
N SER A 277 -13.50 18.36 8.51
CA SER A 277 -14.84 18.86 8.83
C SER A 277 -15.04 20.31 8.37
N TYR A 278 -14.01 21.15 8.55
CA TYR A 278 -13.99 22.52 8.07
C TYR A 278 -14.10 22.55 6.54
N GLY A 279 -13.26 21.80 5.82
CA GLY A 279 -13.32 21.70 4.35
C GLY A 279 -14.67 21.21 3.82
N LEU A 280 -15.30 20.22 4.49
CA LEU A 280 -16.65 19.77 4.13
C LEU A 280 -17.67 20.90 4.19
N LEU A 281 -17.72 21.65 5.30
CA LEU A 281 -18.68 22.74 5.49
C LEU A 281 -18.38 23.92 4.57
N MET A 282 -17.10 24.24 4.33
CA MET A 282 -16.71 25.25 3.35
C MET A 282 -17.10 24.86 1.93
N SER A 283 -17.10 23.57 1.59
CA SER A 283 -17.54 23.09 0.27
C SER A 283 -19.02 23.39 0.01
N THR A 284 -19.87 23.36 1.05
CA THR A 284 -21.30 23.68 0.96
C THR A 284 -21.55 25.18 1.03
N LEU A 285 -20.83 25.87 1.91
CA LEU A 285 -20.94 27.32 2.02
C LEU A 285 -20.44 28.02 0.76
N GLY A 286 -19.34 27.53 0.18
CA GLY A 286 -18.77 28.07 -1.05
C GLY A 286 -19.68 27.91 -2.26
N GLU A 287 -20.38 26.78 -2.40
CA GLU A 287 -21.38 26.61 -3.46
C GLU A 287 -22.60 27.52 -3.31
N SER A 288 -23.00 27.82 -2.06
CA SER A 288 -24.20 28.63 -1.80
C SER A 288 -23.94 30.13 -1.73
N ASN A 289 -22.80 30.55 -1.17
CA ASN A 289 -22.39 31.94 -1.01
C ASN A 289 -20.85 32.07 -0.97
N PRO A 290 -20.17 32.15 -2.14
CA PRO A 290 -18.72 32.24 -2.24
C PRO A 290 -18.10 33.40 -1.45
N ASP A 291 -18.68 34.59 -1.52
CA ASP A 291 -18.14 35.77 -0.82
C ASP A 291 -18.20 35.62 0.70
N LEU A 292 -19.30 35.05 1.24
CA LEU A 292 -19.39 34.76 2.68
C LEU A 292 -18.41 33.66 3.09
N ALA A 293 -18.25 32.62 2.26
CA ALA A 293 -17.27 31.57 2.50
C ALA A 293 -15.85 32.17 2.59
N TYR A 294 -15.48 33.05 1.66
CA TYR A 294 -14.20 33.74 1.67
C TYR A 294 -14.02 34.63 2.90
N GLN A 295 -15.02 35.44 3.27
CA GLN A 295 -14.95 36.29 4.47
C GLN A 295 -14.75 35.51 5.78
N ILE A 296 -15.23 34.27 5.82
CA ILE A 296 -15.00 33.37 6.96
C ILE A 296 -13.61 32.77 6.87
N PHE A 297 -13.24 32.25 5.71
CA PHE A 297 -11.94 31.65 5.46
C PHE A 297 -10.79 32.61 5.73
N GLU A 298 -10.91 33.87 5.30
CA GLU A 298 -9.92 34.93 5.48
C GLU A 298 -9.55 35.13 6.96
N LYS A 299 -10.51 34.96 7.89
CA LYS A 299 -10.25 35.04 9.34
C LYS A 299 -9.44 33.86 9.87
N ASP A 300 -9.58 32.71 9.23
CA ASP A 300 -8.91 31.45 9.59
C ASP A 300 -7.66 31.19 8.74
N TYR A 301 -7.40 32.02 7.72
CA TYR A 301 -6.36 31.80 6.73
C TYR A 301 -4.97 31.74 7.35
N GLU A 302 -4.67 32.65 8.29
CA GLU A 302 -3.41 32.64 9.02
C GLU A 302 -3.22 31.35 9.85
N ALA A 303 -4.30 30.83 10.44
CA ALA A 303 -4.24 29.55 11.15
C ALA A 303 -3.94 28.39 10.18
N HIS A 304 -4.49 28.43 8.96
CA HIS A 304 -4.15 27.47 7.90
C HIS A 304 -2.68 27.56 7.46
N LEU A 305 -2.13 28.76 7.29
CA LEU A 305 -0.72 28.97 6.96
C LEU A 305 0.22 28.43 8.05
N ASN A 306 -0.12 28.64 9.32
CA ASN A 306 0.60 28.07 10.46
C ASN A 306 0.57 26.52 10.44
N MET A 307 -0.56 25.91 10.05
CA MET A 307 -0.66 24.45 9.94
C MET A 307 0.21 23.86 8.81
N LEU A 308 0.60 24.65 7.80
CA LEU A 308 1.57 24.21 6.78
C LEU A 308 2.96 23.94 7.36
N GLU A 309 3.26 24.46 8.55
CA GLU A 309 4.55 24.26 9.24
C GLU A 309 4.52 23.10 10.24
N SER A 310 3.36 22.44 10.40
CA SER A 310 3.20 21.31 11.33
C SER A 310 4.21 20.21 11.06
N GLU A 311 4.74 19.56 12.10
CA GLU A 311 5.57 18.36 11.95
C GLU A 311 4.79 17.19 11.35
N ASN A 312 3.45 17.19 11.49
CA ASN A 312 2.59 16.17 10.95
C ASN A 312 2.25 16.46 9.47
N VAL A 313 2.74 15.60 8.59
CA VAL A 313 2.57 15.70 7.13
C VAL A 313 1.09 15.76 6.72
N ASP A 314 0.23 14.97 7.35
CA ASP A 314 -1.19 14.92 6.98
C ASP A 314 -1.92 16.20 7.36
N VAL A 315 -1.52 16.87 8.46
CA VAL A 315 -2.06 18.18 8.84
C VAL A 315 -1.66 19.24 7.82
N ARG A 316 -0.41 19.21 7.36
CA ARG A 316 0.06 20.10 6.29
C ARG A 316 -0.79 19.92 5.04
N ILE A 317 -0.99 18.67 4.61
CA ILE A 317 -1.81 18.33 3.45
C ILE A 317 -3.25 18.81 3.64
N ALA A 318 -3.90 18.48 4.76
CA ALA A 318 -5.29 18.86 5.00
C ALA A 318 -5.49 20.39 5.02
N SER A 319 -4.53 21.12 5.60
CA SER A 319 -4.55 22.58 5.56
C SER A 319 -4.37 23.12 4.14
N SER A 320 -3.42 22.58 3.36
CA SER A 320 -3.23 22.94 1.95
C SER A 320 -4.47 22.64 1.10
N GLU A 321 -5.13 21.50 1.32
CA GLU A 321 -6.36 21.12 0.61
C GLU A 321 -7.52 22.08 0.93
N ASN A 322 -7.62 22.61 2.17
CA ASN A 322 -8.61 23.65 2.50
C ASN A 322 -8.31 24.99 1.82
N ILE A 323 -7.04 25.40 1.74
CA ILE A 323 -6.64 26.60 0.99
C ILE A 323 -6.94 26.42 -0.51
N ALA A 324 -6.63 25.23 -1.05
CA ALA A 324 -6.91 24.86 -2.43
C ALA A 324 -8.41 24.90 -2.74
N LEU A 325 -9.25 24.36 -1.85
CA LEU A 325 -10.71 24.43 -1.96
C LEU A 325 -11.19 25.88 -2.05
N MET A 326 -10.68 26.77 -1.18
CA MET A 326 -11.10 28.17 -1.21
C MET A 326 -10.65 28.90 -2.47
N TYR A 327 -9.42 28.66 -2.92
CA TYR A 327 -8.95 29.17 -4.20
C TYR A 327 -9.83 28.69 -5.36
N GLU A 328 -10.15 27.39 -5.41
CA GLU A 328 -11.01 26.80 -6.43
C GLU A 328 -12.39 27.46 -6.45
N ILE A 329 -13.03 27.63 -5.29
CA ILE A 329 -14.33 28.30 -5.16
C ILE A 329 -14.27 29.75 -5.68
N MET A 330 -13.24 30.50 -5.28
CA MET A 330 -13.13 31.92 -5.65
C MET A 330 -12.73 32.12 -7.10
N SER A 331 -11.90 31.25 -7.65
CA SER A 331 -11.47 31.27 -9.06
C SER A 331 -12.61 31.03 -10.06
N GLN A 332 -13.69 30.36 -9.62
CA GLN A 332 -14.90 30.17 -10.44
C GLN A 332 -15.68 31.47 -10.63
N ASP A 333 -15.67 32.36 -9.62
CA ASP A 333 -16.40 33.62 -9.64
C ASP A 333 -15.52 34.80 -10.10
N LYS A 334 -14.22 34.76 -9.76
CA LYS A 334 -13.25 35.82 -10.03
C LYS A 334 -12.09 35.25 -10.85
N THR A 335 -12.03 35.63 -12.13
CA THR A 335 -11.09 35.09 -13.13
C THR A 335 -9.61 35.20 -12.79
N ASP A 336 -9.22 36.15 -11.92
CA ASP A 336 -7.84 36.39 -11.50
C ASP A 336 -7.75 36.48 -9.96
N PHE A 337 -8.42 35.56 -9.25
CA PHE A 337 -8.36 35.52 -7.80
C PHE A 337 -6.97 35.12 -7.28
N GLU A 338 -6.42 35.93 -6.39
CA GLU A 338 -5.19 35.66 -5.65
C GLU A 338 -5.39 36.00 -4.17
N PHE A 339 -4.72 35.27 -3.29
CA PHE A 339 -4.61 35.64 -1.88
C PHE A 339 -3.59 36.78 -1.70
N ASP A 340 -3.68 37.53 -0.60
CA ASP A 340 -2.76 38.66 -0.33
C ASP A 340 -1.26 38.28 -0.35
N ASN A 341 -0.93 37.03 -0.01
CA ASN A 341 0.42 36.45 -0.04
C ASN A 341 0.51 35.26 -1.00
N HIS A 342 -0.19 35.34 -2.14
CA HIS A 342 -0.31 34.24 -3.08
C HIS A 342 1.04 33.71 -3.56
N TYR A 343 1.97 34.60 -3.90
CA TYR A 343 3.30 34.22 -4.38
C TYR A 343 4.09 33.42 -3.33
N GLU A 344 4.15 33.89 -2.09
CA GLU A 344 4.84 33.21 -0.99
C GLU A 344 4.18 31.87 -0.66
N LEU A 345 2.84 31.80 -0.71
CA LEU A 345 2.10 30.57 -0.54
C LEU A 345 2.46 29.55 -1.64
N VAL A 346 2.45 29.96 -2.91
CA VAL A 346 2.77 29.09 -4.04
C VAL A 346 4.20 28.58 -3.94
N GLU A 347 5.17 29.44 -3.61
CA GLU A 347 6.57 29.04 -3.41
C GLU A 347 6.70 28.01 -2.27
N LYS A 348 6.03 28.25 -1.14
CA LYS A 348 6.02 27.32 0.00
C LYS A 348 5.41 25.96 -0.37
N ILE A 349 4.29 25.96 -1.08
CA ILE A 349 3.64 24.73 -1.56
C ILE A 349 4.53 24.01 -2.59
N GLU A 350 5.20 24.74 -3.49
CA GLU A 350 6.13 24.17 -4.46
C GLU A 350 7.30 23.45 -3.75
N GLU A 351 7.92 24.10 -2.76
CA GLU A 351 8.99 23.51 -1.97
C GLU A 351 8.51 22.23 -1.25
N MET A 352 7.37 22.30 -0.59
CA MET A 352 6.76 21.17 0.10
C MET A 352 6.33 20.04 -0.85
N SER A 353 5.97 20.35 -2.11
CA SER A 353 5.65 19.38 -3.16
C SER A 353 6.88 18.66 -3.74
N LYS A 354 8.07 19.26 -3.58
CA LYS A 354 9.36 18.66 -3.92
C LYS A 354 9.88 17.77 -2.80
N ASP A 355 9.58 18.09 -1.54
CA ASP A 355 10.00 17.46 -0.27
C ASP A 355 11.34 16.72 -0.41
N SER A 356 12.40 17.52 -0.53
CA SER A 356 13.79 17.10 -0.67
C SER A 356 14.45 16.78 0.68
N THR A 357 13.77 17.11 1.78
CA THR A 357 14.29 17.01 3.16
C THR A 357 14.58 15.56 3.54
N LYS A 358 15.57 15.30 4.42
CA LYS A 358 15.81 13.93 4.95
C LYS A 358 14.98 13.62 6.20
N LYS A 359 14.24 14.60 6.75
CA LYS A 359 13.57 14.53 8.06
C LYS A 359 12.31 13.64 8.08
N HIS A 360 11.55 13.57 6.98
CA HIS A 360 10.31 12.78 6.92
C HIS A 360 10.53 11.35 6.40
N LYS A 361 9.68 10.39 6.81
CA LYS A 361 9.71 9.01 6.33
C LYS A 361 9.36 8.95 4.83
N LYS A 362 9.85 7.93 4.12
CA LYS A 362 9.64 7.78 2.66
C LYS A 362 8.16 7.70 2.27
N LYS A 363 7.34 7.03 3.08
CA LYS A 363 5.88 6.94 2.89
C LYS A 363 5.27 8.35 2.94
N ASP A 364 5.53 9.09 4.02
CA ASP A 364 4.96 10.41 4.25
C ASP A 364 5.36 11.41 3.15
N LYS A 365 6.62 11.36 2.71
CA LYS A 365 7.10 12.14 1.54
C LYS A 365 6.31 11.84 0.28
N THR A 366 6.04 10.56 0.00
CA THR A 366 5.32 10.17 -1.21
C THR A 366 3.88 10.68 -1.18
N VAL A 367 3.22 10.57 -0.01
CA VAL A 367 1.86 11.07 0.21
C VAL A 367 1.81 12.60 0.09
N GLN A 368 2.75 13.31 0.72
CA GLN A 368 2.84 14.78 0.66
C GLN A 368 3.06 15.26 -0.77
N LYS A 369 4.06 14.72 -1.48
CA LYS A 369 4.36 15.11 -2.86
C LYS A 369 3.16 14.90 -3.77
N SER A 370 2.47 13.77 -3.65
CA SER A 370 1.31 13.48 -4.49
C SER A 370 0.17 14.47 -4.26
N ALA A 371 -0.11 14.83 -2.99
CA ALA A 371 -1.20 15.75 -2.67
C ALA A 371 -0.85 17.20 -3.01
N LEU A 372 0.33 17.67 -2.58
CA LEU A 372 0.72 19.08 -2.77
C LEU A 372 1.05 19.42 -4.22
N ARG A 373 1.38 18.45 -5.07
CA ARG A 373 1.45 18.68 -6.53
C ARG A 373 0.10 19.04 -7.12
N GLN A 374 -0.99 18.42 -6.64
CA GLN A 374 -2.33 18.77 -7.11
C GLN A 374 -2.71 20.18 -6.66
N VAL A 375 -2.37 20.55 -5.42
CA VAL A 375 -2.57 21.93 -4.93
C VAL A 375 -1.73 22.93 -5.75
N TYR A 376 -0.47 22.61 -6.03
CA TYR A 376 0.41 23.46 -6.83
C TYR A 376 -0.11 23.66 -8.27
N LEU A 377 -0.54 22.59 -8.94
CA LEU A 377 -1.11 22.66 -10.28
C LEU A 377 -2.41 23.47 -10.30
N LEU A 378 -3.24 23.37 -9.26
CA LEU A 378 -4.41 24.24 -9.14
C LEU A 378 -4.01 25.72 -9.07
N PHE A 379 -3.05 26.10 -8.22
CA PHE A 379 -2.67 27.52 -8.10
C PHE A 379 -1.95 28.09 -9.34
N THR A 380 -1.24 27.26 -10.09
CA THR A 380 -0.38 27.73 -11.20
C THR A 380 -1.01 27.54 -12.58
N GLU A 381 -1.81 26.49 -12.76
CA GLU A 381 -2.40 26.09 -14.04
C GLU A 381 -3.94 26.10 -14.00
N ASN A 382 -4.54 26.42 -12.85
CA ASN A 382 -5.98 26.31 -12.60
C ASN A 382 -6.54 24.91 -12.90
N GLU A 383 -5.71 23.87 -12.69
CA GLU A 383 -6.08 22.47 -12.89
C GLU A 383 -6.62 21.85 -11.60
N SER A 384 -7.94 21.61 -11.56
CA SER A 384 -8.59 20.91 -10.44
C SER A 384 -8.16 19.44 -10.33
N PRO A 385 -8.07 18.89 -9.12
CA PRO A 385 -7.77 17.47 -8.91
C PRO A 385 -8.89 16.55 -9.43
N GLU A 386 -8.52 15.32 -9.80
CA GLU A 386 -9.47 14.25 -10.12
C GLU A 386 -9.20 13.01 -9.25
N VAL A 387 -10.28 12.46 -8.67
CA VAL A 387 -10.26 11.17 -7.96
C VAL A 387 -11.18 10.20 -8.67
N LYS A 388 -10.61 9.08 -9.13
CA LYS A 388 -11.35 8.01 -9.81
C LYS A 388 -11.56 6.81 -8.89
N LEU A 389 -12.82 6.46 -8.62
CA LEU A 389 -13.19 5.22 -7.93
C LEU A 389 -13.65 4.17 -8.94
N ASN A 390 -13.01 3.01 -8.93
CA ASN A 390 -13.38 1.89 -9.79
C ASN A 390 -14.31 0.93 -9.02
N PHE A 391 -15.45 0.63 -9.63
CA PHE A 391 -16.42 -0.38 -9.21
C PHE A 391 -16.48 -1.47 -10.28
N LYS A 392 -16.94 -2.70 -9.96
CA LYS A 392 -16.78 -3.92 -10.80
C LYS A 392 -16.71 -3.67 -12.33
N ASN A 393 -17.75 -3.07 -12.91
CA ASN A 393 -17.82 -2.75 -14.35
C ASN A 393 -17.90 -1.25 -14.68
N ASN A 394 -17.77 -0.36 -13.69
CA ASN A 394 -17.98 1.08 -13.85
C ASN A 394 -16.95 1.89 -13.07
N TYR A 395 -16.86 3.19 -13.33
CA TYR A 395 -16.08 4.08 -12.49
C TYR A 395 -16.85 5.38 -12.25
N VAL A 396 -16.60 6.00 -11.10
CA VAL A 396 -17.11 7.32 -10.75
C VAL A 396 -15.93 8.26 -10.59
N ARG A 397 -16.07 9.47 -11.10
CA ARG A 397 -15.04 10.52 -11.03
C ARG A 397 -15.54 11.62 -10.11
N PHE A 398 -14.65 12.07 -9.23
CA PHE A 398 -14.84 13.22 -8.36
C PHE A 398 -13.81 14.23 -8.82
N GLU A 399 -14.29 15.13 -9.68
CA GLU A 399 -13.54 16.22 -10.27
C GLU A 399 -13.76 17.42 -9.34
N ASN A 400 -12.69 18.10 -8.92
CA ASN A 400 -12.66 19.24 -7.98
C ASN A 400 -12.63 18.89 -6.47
N TYR A 401 -12.11 19.83 -5.67
CA TYR A 401 -11.96 19.66 -4.22
C TYR A 401 -13.31 19.58 -3.51
N THR A 402 -14.32 20.34 -3.97
CA THR A 402 -15.67 20.30 -3.39
C THR A 402 -16.25 18.88 -3.35
N LYS A 403 -16.23 18.16 -4.49
CA LYS A 403 -16.67 16.76 -4.57
C LYS A 403 -15.79 15.83 -3.73
N ILE A 404 -14.49 16.08 -3.70
CA ILE A 404 -13.51 15.28 -2.94
C ILE A 404 -13.73 15.37 -1.43
N PHE A 405 -13.98 16.56 -0.87
CA PHE A 405 -14.27 16.73 0.55
C PHE A 405 -15.54 15.99 0.97
N ARG A 406 -16.60 16.09 0.16
CA ARG A 406 -17.87 15.36 0.36
C ARG A 406 -17.66 13.86 0.33
N LEU A 407 -16.91 13.36 -0.67
CA LEU A 407 -16.56 11.95 -0.77
C LEU A 407 -15.80 11.46 0.47
N ASN A 408 -14.79 12.20 0.90
CA ASN A 408 -13.96 11.81 2.05
C ASN A 408 -14.79 11.75 3.35
N ALA A 409 -15.70 12.70 3.56
CA ALA A 409 -16.58 12.72 4.73
C ALA A 409 -17.55 11.52 4.77
N ILE A 410 -18.18 11.19 3.64
CA ILE A 410 -19.04 10.01 3.52
C ILE A 410 -18.22 8.73 3.71
N ARG A 411 -17.08 8.63 3.02
CA ARG A 411 -16.18 7.47 3.09
C ARG A 411 -15.69 7.20 4.51
N LEU A 412 -15.36 8.22 5.28
CA LEU A 412 -14.94 8.07 6.69
C LEU A 412 -16.04 7.44 7.55
N THR A 413 -17.30 7.66 7.19
CA THR A 413 -18.48 7.19 7.94
C THR A 413 -18.89 5.77 7.54
N VAL A 414 -19.02 5.52 6.23
CA VAL A 414 -19.53 4.24 5.68
C VAL A 414 -18.41 3.22 5.43
N MET A 415 -17.16 3.66 5.32
CA MET A 415 -15.98 2.83 5.07
C MET A 415 -16.16 1.91 3.85
N ASN A 416 -16.10 0.59 4.04
CA ASN A 416 -16.19 -0.41 2.96
C ASN A 416 -17.60 -0.55 2.37
N GLY A 417 -18.62 0.02 3.02
CA GLY A 417 -20.00 0.03 2.54
C GLY A 417 -20.30 1.06 1.46
N LEU A 418 -19.31 1.88 1.06
CA LEU A 418 -19.49 3.00 0.12
C LEU A 418 -20.19 2.60 -1.18
N TYR A 419 -19.83 1.46 -1.77
CA TYR A 419 -20.46 0.98 -3.00
C TYR A 419 -21.97 0.78 -2.84
N MET A 420 -22.40 0.05 -1.80
CA MET A 420 -23.83 -0.20 -1.58
C MET A 420 -24.60 1.09 -1.30
N GLN A 421 -23.99 2.03 -0.57
CA GLN A 421 -24.62 3.32 -0.36
C GLN A 421 -24.76 4.10 -1.67
N PHE A 422 -23.77 4.08 -2.56
CA PHE A 422 -23.88 4.74 -3.87
C PHE A 422 -24.94 4.12 -4.79
N VAL A 423 -25.23 2.83 -4.61
CA VAL A 423 -26.22 2.12 -5.43
C VAL A 423 -27.63 2.26 -4.87
N GLU A 424 -27.80 2.11 -3.56
CA GLU A 424 -29.13 1.96 -2.93
C GLU A 424 -29.64 3.24 -2.29
N ASN A 425 -28.77 4.17 -1.86
CA ASN A 425 -29.17 5.28 -1.01
C ASN A 425 -29.49 6.55 -1.84
N PRO A 426 -30.75 7.01 -1.86
CA PRO A 426 -31.15 8.21 -2.62
C PRO A 426 -30.40 9.47 -2.22
N LEU A 427 -29.98 9.58 -0.96
CA LEU A 427 -29.19 10.73 -0.48
C LEU A 427 -27.83 10.82 -1.19
N MET A 428 -27.22 9.69 -1.55
CA MET A 428 -25.95 9.72 -2.27
C MET A 428 -26.17 10.37 -3.63
N HIS A 429 -27.22 9.97 -4.35
CA HIS A 429 -27.63 10.53 -5.64
C HIS A 429 -27.86 12.03 -5.57
N SER A 430 -28.49 12.55 -4.49
CA SER A 430 -28.64 14.00 -4.33
C SER A 430 -27.32 14.73 -4.05
N ILE A 431 -26.38 14.10 -3.33
CA ILE A 431 -25.09 14.72 -2.95
C ILE A 431 -24.11 14.75 -4.13
N PHE A 432 -23.99 13.65 -4.88
CA PHE A 432 -22.96 13.50 -5.92
C PHE A 432 -23.51 13.62 -7.35
N GLY A 433 -24.84 13.66 -7.50
CA GLY A 433 -25.51 13.89 -8.78
C GLY A 433 -25.34 12.74 -9.79
N PRO A 434 -25.44 13.03 -11.10
CA PRO A 434 -25.55 12.02 -12.16
C PRO A 434 -24.30 11.15 -12.36
N ASP A 435 -23.18 11.50 -11.72
CA ASP A 435 -21.94 10.74 -11.81
C ASP A 435 -22.06 9.34 -11.17
N ILE A 436 -22.94 9.18 -10.18
CA ILE A 436 -23.25 7.89 -9.54
C ILE A 436 -24.53 7.22 -10.05
N ASP A 437 -25.41 7.93 -10.75
CA ASP A 437 -26.62 7.35 -11.37
C ASP A 437 -26.30 6.23 -12.38
N LYS A 438 -25.08 6.26 -12.95
CA LYS A 438 -24.59 5.19 -13.84
C LYS A 438 -24.34 3.86 -13.12
N LEU A 439 -24.22 3.86 -11.80
CA LEU A 439 -24.03 2.65 -11.00
C LEU A 439 -25.34 1.90 -10.77
N SER A 440 -26.44 2.61 -10.48
CA SER A 440 -27.75 2.00 -10.25
C SER A 440 -28.36 1.39 -11.52
N LEU A 441 -28.11 2.00 -12.68
CA LEU A 441 -28.53 1.46 -14.00
C LEU A 441 -27.80 0.17 -14.39
N ALA A 442 -26.57 -0.05 -13.92
CA ALA A 442 -25.76 -1.20 -14.29
C ALA A 442 -26.18 -2.51 -13.60
N GLU A 443 -26.98 -2.44 -12.53
CA GLU A 443 -27.57 -3.62 -11.87
C GLU A 443 -28.91 -4.03 -12.48
N LEU A 444 -29.59 -3.12 -13.19
CA LEU A 444 -30.84 -3.40 -13.92
C LEU A 444 -30.62 -4.10 -15.27
N VAL A 445 -29.38 -4.16 -15.75
CA VAL A 445 -29.00 -4.96 -16.92
C VAL A 445 -28.79 -6.40 -16.45
N ASP A 446 -29.91 -7.12 -16.40
CA ASP A 446 -30.08 -8.55 -16.13
C ASP A 446 -29.00 -9.42 -16.79
N GLU A 447 -28.67 -10.53 -16.10
CA GLU A 447 -27.71 -11.60 -16.44
C GLU A 447 -28.02 -12.35 -17.76
N SER A 448 -28.95 -11.85 -18.57
CA SER A 448 -29.44 -12.45 -19.82
C SER A 448 -28.93 -11.77 -21.09
N LEU A 449 -28.26 -10.62 -20.98
CA LEU A 449 -27.53 -10.01 -22.09
C LEU A 449 -26.13 -9.70 -21.60
N GLY A 450 -25.20 -10.62 -21.88
CA GLY A 450 -23.78 -10.29 -21.83
C GLY A 450 -23.54 -9.14 -22.79
N GLU A 451 -23.60 -7.90 -22.29
CA GLU A 451 -23.05 -6.76 -22.99
C GLU A 451 -21.58 -7.11 -23.18
N GLU A 452 -21.25 -7.42 -24.44
CA GLU A 452 -19.89 -7.56 -24.91
C GLU A 452 -19.10 -6.45 -24.24
N ARG A 453 -18.10 -6.81 -23.43
CA ARG A 453 -17.05 -5.85 -23.09
C ARG A 453 -16.68 -5.24 -24.43
N ILE A 454 -16.94 -3.95 -24.60
CA ILE A 454 -16.37 -3.18 -25.69
C ILE A 454 -14.89 -3.11 -25.35
N VAL A 455 -14.19 -4.22 -25.60
CA VAL A 455 -12.79 -4.22 -25.93
C VAL A 455 -12.77 -3.32 -27.14
N VAL A 456 -12.30 -2.10 -26.92
CA VAL A 456 -12.03 -1.16 -28.00
C VAL A 456 -11.13 -1.92 -28.96
N ASP A 457 -11.73 -2.48 -30.02
CA ASP A 457 -11.03 -3.25 -31.03
C ASP A 457 -9.83 -2.39 -31.42
N PRO A 458 -8.60 -2.92 -31.51
CA PRO A 458 -7.47 -2.19 -32.05
C PRO A 458 -7.78 -1.49 -33.40
N LYS A 459 -8.79 -1.97 -34.13
CA LYS A 459 -9.34 -1.42 -35.38
C LYS A 459 -10.48 -0.42 -35.22
N SER A 460 -11.03 -0.22 -34.01
CA SER A 460 -12.10 0.74 -33.77
C SER A 460 -11.63 2.17 -34.02
N GLU A 461 -12.55 3.04 -34.45
CA GLU A 461 -12.22 4.45 -34.72
C GLU A 461 -11.71 5.16 -33.47
N LEU A 462 -12.13 4.76 -32.27
CA LEU A 462 -11.61 5.32 -31.02
C LEU A 462 -10.17 4.86 -30.72
N ALA A 463 -9.80 3.60 -30.98
CA ALA A 463 -8.41 3.12 -30.86
C ALA A 463 -7.50 3.71 -31.94
N LYS A 464 -8.02 3.83 -33.17
CA LYS A 464 -7.32 4.50 -34.28
C LYS A 464 -7.18 6.00 -34.02
N TYR A 465 -8.18 6.65 -33.43
CA TYR A 465 -8.13 8.05 -33.04
C TYR A 465 -7.16 8.27 -31.90
N ARG A 466 -7.20 7.44 -30.84
CA ARG A 466 -6.20 7.47 -29.76
C ARG A 466 -4.80 7.15 -30.27
N SER A 467 -4.65 6.16 -31.14
CA SER A 467 -3.36 5.84 -31.77
C SER A 467 -2.90 6.93 -32.72
N ARG A 468 -3.80 7.59 -33.47
CA ARG A 468 -3.47 8.75 -34.31
C ARG A 468 -3.11 9.95 -33.47
N ASN A 469 -3.84 10.29 -32.41
CA ASN A 469 -3.49 11.37 -31.50
C ASN A 469 -2.20 11.08 -30.74
N MET A 470 -2.01 9.86 -30.25
CA MET A 470 -0.74 9.42 -29.67
C MET A 470 0.37 9.40 -30.71
N ASN A 471 0.08 9.05 -31.97
CA ASN A 471 1.05 9.10 -33.07
C ASN A 471 1.28 10.53 -33.57
N LEU A 472 0.36 11.47 -33.39
CA LEU A 472 0.51 12.91 -33.66
C LEU A 472 1.34 13.57 -32.56
N LEU A 473 1.08 13.22 -31.29
CA LEU A 473 1.91 13.57 -30.13
C LEU A 473 3.29 12.91 -30.21
N ARG A 474 3.39 11.70 -30.77
CA ARG A 474 4.67 11.05 -31.11
C ARG A 474 5.27 11.62 -32.40
N GLN A 475 4.50 12.14 -33.35
CA GLN A 475 4.99 12.83 -34.55
C GLN A 475 5.53 14.22 -34.24
N ASN A 476 4.98 14.89 -33.24
CA ASN A 476 5.62 16.02 -32.57
C ASN A 476 6.95 15.62 -31.87
N ARG A 477 7.22 14.32 -31.73
CA ARG A 477 8.54 13.75 -31.34
C ARG A 477 9.28 13.06 -32.50
N THR A 478 8.70 12.93 -33.70
CA THR A 478 9.28 12.15 -34.83
C THR A 478 9.32 12.87 -36.18
N ASN A 479 8.97 14.15 -36.31
CA ASN A 479 9.58 15.00 -37.34
C ASN A 479 10.81 15.70 -36.75
N PRO A 480 11.96 15.68 -37.45
CA PRO A 480 13.26 15.67 -36.81
C PRO A 480 13.69 17.09 -36.42
N ILE A 481 13.32 17.49 -35.22
CA ILE A 481 14.26 18.25 -34.41
C ILE A 481 15.32 17.22 -33.96
N PRO A 482 16.63 17.45 -34.20
CA PRO A 482 17.66 16.48 -33.82
C PRO A 482 17.47 16.05 -32.37
N LYS A 483 17.46 14.71 -32.16
CA LYS A 483 16.89 13.91 -31.05
C LYS A 483 17.11 14.38 -29.60
N ASN A 484 17.93 15.39 -29.37
CA ASN A 484 18.35 15.81 -28.03
C ASN A 484 18.03 17.28 -27.72
N VAL A 485 17.51 18.07 -28.66
CA VAL A 485 17.21 19.49 -28.41
C VAL A 485 15.91 19.63 -27.59
N PRO A 486 15.94 20.27 -26.40
CA PRO A 486 14.73 20.54 -25.61
C PRO A 486 13.68 21.33 -26.40
N GLN A 487 12.38 21.10 -26.15
CA GLN A 487 11.29 21.79 -26.88
C GLN A 487 11.32 23.32 -26.73
N ASN A 488 11.93 23.83 -25.65
CA ASN A 488 12.08 25.27 -25.36
C ASN A 488 13.46 25.81 -25.77
N ALA A 489 14.23 25.06 -26.55
CA ALA A 489 15.52 25.52 -27.04
C ALA A 489 15.37 26.44 -28.25
N ASN A 490 16.35 27.31 -28.48
CA ASN A 490 16.37 28.18 -29.65
C ASN A 490 16.50 27.39 -30.97
N GLU A 491 16.03 27.99 -32.07
CA GLU A 491 15.91 27.36 -33.41
C GLU A 491 17.20 26.71 -33.94
N HIS A 492 18.36 27.05 -33.38
CA HIS A 492 19.66 26.53 -33.79
C HIS A 492 20.46 25.88 -32.65
N CYS A 493 19.77 25.32 -31.66
CA CYS A 493 20.42 24.56 -30.59
C CYS A 493 21.12 23.30 -31.14
N PRO A 494 22.41 23.09 -30.83
CA PRO A 494 23.12 21.89 -31.28
C PRO A 494 22.68 20.60 -30.55
N GLY A 495 21.93 20.73 -29.45
CA GLY A 495 21.52 19.64 -28.56
C GLY A 495 22.57 19.29 -27.50
N PRO A 496 22.17 18.80 -26.31
CA PRO A 496 23.01 18.54 -25.14
C PRO A 496 24.05 17.43 -25.35
N GLU A 497 23.81 16.47 -26.24
CA GLU A 497 24.78 15.41 -26.56
C GLU A 497 25.77 15.79 -27.67
N SER A 498 25.62 16.98 -28.28
CA SER A 498 26.51 17.44 -29.35
C SER A 498 27.85 17.92 -28.80
N GLU A 499 28.94 17.69 -29.53
CA GLU A 499 30.26 18.25 -29.23
C GLU A 499 30.21 19.78 -29.05
N GLN A 500 29.33 20.43 -29.79
CA GLN A 500 29.11 21.89 -29.78
C GLN A 500 28.15 22.38 -28.68
N ALA A 501 27.56 21.48 -27.87
CA ALA A 501 26.66 21.87 -26.78
C ALA A 501 27.37 22.76 -25.76
N GLY A 502 26.79 23.93 -25.44
CA GLY A 502 27.38 24.92 -24.54
C GLY A 502 28.49 25.80 -25.17
N LYS A 503 28.98 25.44 -26.38
CA LYS A 503 30.10 26.11 -27.07
C LYS A 503 29.69 26.88 -28.33
N ALA A 504 28.60 26.46 -28.99
CA ALA A 504 28.10 27.12 -30.19
C ALA A 504 27.65 28.56 -29.90
N ASP A 505 27.69 29.43 -30.92
CA ASP A 505 27.23 30.82 -30.82
C ASP A 505 25.78 30.92 -30.32
N ASN A 506 24.94 29.96 -30.74
CA ASN A 506 23.55 29.85 -30.32
C ASN A 506 23.40 29.38 -28.85
N CYS A 507 24.46 28.94 -28.18
CA CYS A 507 24.41 28.60 -26.75
C CYS A 507 24.68 29.80 -25.86
N GLN A 508 25.16 30.93 -26.40
CA GLN A 508 25.43 32.14 -25.61
C GLN A 508 24.14 32.72 -25.02
N GLY A 509 24.10 32.88 -23.70
CA GLY A 509 22.92 33.35 -22.97
C GLY A 509 21.87 32.28 -22.67
N CYS A 510 22.14 31.01 -23.00
CA CYS A 510 21.29 29.89 -22.62
C CYS A 510 21.49 29.55 -21.12
N PRO A 511 20.41 29.41 -20.32
CA PRO A 511 20.51 29.05 -18.90
C PRO A 511 21.27 27.73 -18.64
N ASN A 512 21.25 26.82 -19.61
CA ASN A 512 21.89 25.50 -19.53
C ASN A 512 23.26 25.44 -20.21
N GLN A 513 23.84 26.56 -20.62
CA GLN A 513 25.11 26.60 -21.37
C GLN A 513 26.23 25.85 -20.66
N THR A 514 26.48 26.19 -19.38
CA THR A 514 27.55 25.60 -18.55
C THR A 514 27.32 24.10 -18.29
N ILE A 515 26.06 23.69 -18.17
CA ILE A 515 25.67 22.29 -17.95
C ILE A 515 25.90 21.47 -19.22
N CYS A 516 25.46 21.99 -20.37
CA CYS A 516 25.68 21.35 -21.68
C CYS A 516 27.15 21.33 -22.08
N GLU A 517 27.96 22.30 -21.64
CA GLU A 517 29.40 22.31 -21.90
C GLU A 517 30.13 21.24 -21.06
N SER A 518 29.70 21.03 -19.82
CA SER A 518 30.34 20.13 -18.85
C SER A 518 29.79 18.69 -18.85
N ALA A 519 28.62 18.45 -19.44
CA ALA A 519 28.04 17.11 -19.56
C ALA A 519 28.91 16.20 -20.47
N PRO A 520 29.11 14.93 -20.10
CA PRO A 520 29.80 13.96 -20.96
C PRO A 520 28.99 13.75 -22.25
N LYS A 521 29.66 13.89 -23.40
CA LYS A 521 29.05 13.82 -24.73
C LYS A 521 29.44 12.52 -25.44
N GLY A 522 28.49 11.89 -26.11
CA GLY A 522 28.70 10.63 -26.83
C GLY A 522 28.35 9.38 -26.00
N PRO A 523 28.44 8.18 -26.62
CA PRO A 523 28.20 6.92 -25.93
C PRO A 523 29.19 6.75 -24.77
N ASP A 524 28.70 6.23 -23.66
CA ASP A 524 29.47 6.01 -22.44
C ASP A 524 30.79 5.27 -22.74
N PRO A 525 31.97 5.87 -22.42
CA PRO A 525 33.27 5.33 -22.81
C PRO A 525 33.57 3.99 -22.15
N ASP A 526 32.84 3.62 -21.10
CA ASP A 526 33.02 2.35 -20.41
C ASP A 526 32.32 1.18 -21.13
N ILE A 527 31.35 1.42 -22.03
CA ILE A 527 30.63 0.34 -22.72
C ILE A 527 31.56 -0.53 -23.58
N PRO A 528 32.48 0.02 -24.40
CA PRO A 528 33.47 -0.79 -25.13
C PRO A 528 34.40 -1.58 -24.19
N ILE A 529 34.76 -1.01 -23.04
CA ILE A 529 35.63 -1.66 -22.04
C ILE A 529 34.91 -2.86 -21.43
N ILE A 530 33.64 -2.69 -21.04
CA ILE A 530 32.78 -3.76 -20.55
C ILE A 530 32.65 -4.87 -21.60
N ALA A 531 32.43 -4.50 -22.86
CA ALA A 531 32.33 -5.48 -23.94
C ALA A 531 33.63 -6.27 -24.15
N GLN A 532 34.79 -5.63 -23.99
CA GLN A 532 36.08 -6.30 -24.04
C GLN A 532 36.29 -7.22 -22.83
N LYS A 533 35.99 -6.76 -21.61
CA LYS A 533 36.12 -7.55 -20.37
C LYS A 533 35.24 -8.80 -20.38
N LEU A 534 34.01 -8.68 -20.86
CA LEU A 534 33.03 -9.78 -20.91
C LEU A 534 33.06 -10.55 -22.23
N ARG A 535 34.14 -10.45 -23.01
CA ARG A 535 34.28 -11.15 -24.30
C ARG A 535 34.48 -12.66 -24.14
N GLY A 536 35.14 -13.08 -23.05
CA GLY A 536 35.38 -14.50 -22.74
C GLY A 536 34.17 -15.24 -22.18
N VAL A 537 33.12 -14.53 -21.77
CA VAL A 537 31.91 -15.12 -21.19
C VAL A 537 31.03 -15.70 -22.30
N LYS A 538 30.77 -17.01 -22.29
CA LYS A 538 29.99 -17.68 -23.35
C LYS A 538 28.50 -17.34 -23.32
N HIS A 539 27.89 -17.32 -22.13
CA HIS A 539 26.46 -17.05 -21.97
C HIS A 539 26.18 -16.07 -20.82
N LYS A 540 25.53 -14.95 -21.14
CA LYS A 540 25.05 -13.93 -20.19
C LYS A 540 23.55 -14.10 -20.00
N LEU A 541 23.16 -14.57 -18.81
CA LEU A 541 21.79 -14.95 -18.48
C LEU A 541 21.20 -14.00 -17.44
N LEU A 542 20.06 -13.39 -17.75
CA LEU A 542 19.29 -12.60 -16.77
C LEU A 542 18.24 -13.47 -16.07
N VAL A 543 18.18 -13.41 -14.74
CA VAL A 543 17.07 -14.00 -13.97
C VAL A 543 16.14 -12.88 -13.54
N LEU A 544 14.93 -12.84 -14.11
CA LEU A 544 13.96 -11.77 -13.92
C LEU A 544 12.74 -12.25 -13.12
N SER A 545 12.06 -11.32 -12.45
CA SER A 545 10.77 -11.61 -11.81
C SER A 545 9.89 -10.37 -11.77
N GLY A 546 8.57 -10.54 -11.90
CA GLY A 546 7.63 -9.41 -11.81
C GLY A 546 7.45 -8.87 -10.39
N LYS A 547 7.83 -9.65 -9.35
CA LYS A 547 7.55 -9.35 -7.95
C LYS A 547 8.63 -9.85 -7.01
N GLY A 548 8.77 -9.15 -5.87
CA GLY A 548 9.53 -9.65 -4.73
C GLY A 548 8.85 -10.88 -4.10
N GLY A 549 9.66 -11.78 -3.52
CA GLY A 549 9.16 -12.93 -2.76
C GLY A 549 8.78 -14.16 -3.58
N VAL A 550 8.95 -14.16 -4.91
CA VAL A 550 8.73 -15.36 -5.76
C VAL A 550 9.88 -16.38 -5.68
N GLY A 551 10.94 -16.08 -4.93
CA GLY A 551 12.13 -16.93 -4.82
C GLY A 551 13.14 -16.77 -5.96
N LYS A 552 13.23 -15.57 -6.56
CA LYS A 552 14.17 -15.25 -7.63
C LYS A 552 15.63 -15.51 -7.23
N SER A 553 16.11 -14.87 -6.17
CA SER A 553 17.49 -15.02 -5.70
C SER A 553 17.80 -16.45 -5.22
N THR A 554 16.82 -17.11 -4.60
CA THR A 554 16.88 -18.54 -4.28
C THR A 554 17.13 -19.39 -5.52
N PHE A 555 16.37 -19.16 -6.59
CA PHE A 555 16.57 -19.87 -7.85
C PHE A 555 17.90 -19.52 -8.51
N SER A 556 18.30 -18.25 -8.54
CA SER A 556 19.59 -17.81 -9.06
C SER A 556 20.75 -18.53 -8.37
N SER A 557 20.75 -18.59 -7.03
CA SER A 557 21.74 -19.34 -6.23
C SER A 557 21.75 -20.84 -6.56
N GLN A 558 20.57 -21.49 -6.60
CA GLN A 558 20.51 -22.93 -6.88
C GLN A 558 20.85 -23.28 -8.34
N LEU A 559 20.48 -22.42 -9.30
CA LEU A 559 20.90 -22.54 -10.70
C LEU A 559 22.43 -22.49 -10.81
N THR A 560 23.06 -21.54 -10.13
CA THR A 560 24.52 -21.40 -10.07
C THR A 560 25.18 -22.65 -9.49
N HIS A 561 24.70 -23.15 -8.35
CA HIS A 561 25.25 -24.37 -7.74
C HIS A 561 25.13 -25.59 -8.67
N ILE A 562 23.97 -25.79 -9.30
CA ILE A 562 23.73 -26.98 -10.14
C ILE A 562 24.53 -26.92 -11.45
N LEU A 563 24.70 -25.74 -12.05
CA LEU A 563 25.60 -25.58 -13.20
C LEU A 563 27.05 -25.89 -12.81
N GLY A 564 27.47 -25.45 -11.63
CA GLY A 564 28.80 -25.68 -11.08
C GLY A 564 29.05 -27.10 -10.53
N PHE A 565 28.11 -28.05 -10.68
CA PHE A 565 28.37 -29.47 -10.38
C PHE A 565 29.37 -30.10 -11.34
N ASP A 566 29.43 -29.58 -12.57
CA ASP A 566 30.47 -29.93 -13.52
C ASP A 566 31.65 -28.98 -13.32
N GLU A 567 32.76 -29.52 -12.80
CA GLU A 567 33.98 -28.75 -12.54
C GLU A 567 34.59 -28.14 -13.82
N GLN A 568 34.17 -28.61 -15.00
CA GLN A 568 34.59 -28.05 -16.29
C GLN A 568 33.75 -26.84 -16.71
N ILE A 569 32.67 -26.52 -15.99
CA ILE A 569 31.79 -25.40 -16.28
C ILE A 569 32.09 -24.25 -15.31
N GLY A 570 32.60 -23.15 -15.85
CA GLY A 570 32.83 -21.92 -15.10
C GLY A 570 31.53 -21.11 -14.94
N VAL A 571 31.13 -20.80 -13.70
CA VAL A 571 29.87 -20.10 -13.41
C VAL A 571 30.11 -18.86 -12.55
N GLY A 572 29.72 -17.70 -13.06
CA GLY A 572 29.66 -16.43 -12.33
C GLY A 572 28.23 -16.07 -11.93
N LEU A 573 28.04 -15.59 -10.71
CA LEU A 573 26.77 -15.03 -10.23
C LEU A 573 26.97 -13.58 -9.78
N VAL A 574 26.20 -12.67 -10.37
CA VAL A 574 26.23 -11.24 -10.05
C VAL A 574 24.89 -10.84 -9.43
N ASP A 575 24.94 -10.33 -8.22
CA ASP A 575 23.79 -9.78 -7.51
C ASP A 575 23.60 -8.30 -7.85
N LEU A 576 22.53 -8.00 -8.59
CA LEU A 576 22.16 -6.63 -8.96
C LEU A 576 21.05 -6.06 -8.06
N ASP A 577 20.55 -6.81 -7.07
CA ASP A 577 19.58 -6.31 -6.09
C ASP A 577 20.28 -5.55 -4.93
N ILE A 578 20.87 -4.42 -5.30
CA ILE A 578 21.74 -3.60 -4.44
C ILE A 578 21.09 -3.22 -3.09
N CYS A 579 19.76 -3.11 -3.03
CA CYS A 579 19.06 -2.68 -1.82
C CYS A 579 18.72 -3.81 -0.84
N GLY A 580 18.85 -5.06 -1.26
CA GLY A 580 18.56 -6.23 -0.44
C GLY A 580 19.42 -7.42 -0.87
N PRO A 581 20.76 -7.29 -0.85
CA PRO A 581 21.63 -8.36 -1.32
C PRO A 581 21.41 -9.60 -0.46
N SER A 582 21.05 -10.70 -1.11
CA SER A 582 20.79 -11.98 -0.43
C SER A 582 21.71 -13.10 -0.90
N ILE A 583 22.37 -12.90 -2.05
CA ILE A 583 23.24 -13.90 -2.66
C ILE A 583 24.43 -14.28 -1.76
N PRO A 584 25.16 -13.36 -1.08
CA PRO A 584 26.26 -13.74 -0.19
C PRO A 584 25.87 -14.76 0.88
N THR A 585 24.74 -14.55 1.55
CA THR A 585 24.20 -15.49 2.54
C THR A 585 23.79 -16.80 1.87
N MET A 586 23.04 -16.73 0.75
CA MET A 586 22.54 -17.91 0.04
C MET A 586 23.63 -18.82 -0.54
N MET A 587 24.81 -18.25 -0.80
CA MET A 587 25.98 -18.96 -1.32
C MET A 587 26.99 -19.33 -0.22
N GLY A 588 26.75 -18.94 1.04
CA GLY A 588 27.62 -19.30 2.17
C GLY A 588 28.91 -18.50 2.29
N CYS A 589 28.95 -17.31 1.69
CA CYS A 589 30.12 -16.44 1.64
C CYS A 589 29.86 -15.04 2.20
N ALA A 590 28.88 -14.89 3.10
CA ALA A 590 28.52 -13.61 3.70
C ALA A 590 29.72 -12.89 4.38
N ASP A 591 30.60 -13.62 5.05
CA ASP A 591 31.72 -13.02 5.79
C ASP A 591 32.93 -12.67 4.89
N GLU A 592 32.85 -12.95 3.58
CA GLU A 592 33.92 -12.68 2.63
C GLU A 592 33.94 -11.21 2.17
N GLN A 593 35.11 -10.75 1.73
CA GLN A 593 35.31 -9.41 1.19
C GLN A 593 35.96 -9.48 -0.19
N VAL A 594 35.62 -8.52 -1.05
CA VAL A 594 36.25 -8.42 -2.37
C VAL A 594 37.68 -7.91 -2.22
N HIS A 595 38.61 -8.62 -2.83
CA HIS A 595 40.00 -8.17 -2.93
C HIS A 595 40.18 -7.24 -4.14
N GLU A 596 40.62 -6.01 -3.86
CA GLU A 596 41.00 -5.03 -4.88
C GLU A 596 42.49 -5.13 -5.22
N SER A 597 42.79 -5.31 -6.50
CA SER A 597 44.14 -5.40 -7.05
C SER A 597 44.35 -4.38 -8.17
N ALA A 598 45.58 -4.23 -8.66
CA ALA A 598 45.86 -3.39 -9.83
C ALA A 598 45.14 -3.84 -11.10
N ALA A 599 44.72 -5.11 -11.16
CA ALA A 599 43.98 -5.68 -12.29
C ALA A 599 42.47 -5.46 -12.17
N GLY A 600 41.95 -5.07 -10.99
CA GLY A 600 40.53 -4.96 -10.69
C GLY A 600 40.10 -5.71 -9.42
N TRP A 601 38.80 -5.95 -9.30
CA TRP A 601 38.16 -6.70 -8.21
C TRP A 601 38.15 -8.20 -8.50
N THR A 602 38.62 -8.97 -7.53
CA THR A 602 38.54 -10.44 -7.58
C THR A 602 37.18 -10.86 -7.03
N PRO A 603 36.37 -11.64 -7.77
CA PRO A 603 35.12 -12.16 -7.25
C PRO A 603 35.38 -13.16 -6.11
N VAL A 604 34.35 -13.41 -5.29
CA VAL A 604 34.43 -14.37 -4.18
C VAL A 604 34.12 -15.76 -4.73
N TYR A 605 35.07 -16.69 -4.61
CA TYR A 605 34.88 -18.08 -5.03
C TYR A 605 34.27 -18.90 -3.90
N VAL A 606 33.16 -19.57 -4.20
CA VAL A 606 32.50 -20.53 -3.30
C VAL A 606 32.84 -21.98 -3.67
N LYS A 607 33.33 -22.19 -4.89
CA LYS A 607 34.02 -23.38 -5.40
C LYS A 607 35.05 -22.91 -6.42
N ASP A 608 36.01 -23.76 -6.77
CA ASP A 608 37.05 -23.43 -7.76
C ASP A 608 36.48 -22.96 -9.12
N ASN A 609 35.29 -23.44 -9.50
CA ASN A 609 34.59 -23.08 -10.73
C ASN A 609 33.37 -22.15 -10.55
N VAL A 610 33.09 -21.70 -9.32
CA VAL A 610 31.91 -20.88 -9.01
C VAL A 610 32.29 -19.58 -8.30
N ALA A 611 32.12 -18.47 -9.01
CA ALA A 611 32.47 -17.13 -8.57
C ALA A 611 31.21 -16.27 -8.32
N VAL A 612 31.23 -15.45 -7.27
CA VAL A 612 30.12 -14.61 -6.85
C VAL A 612 30.58 -13.17 -6.70
N MET A 613 29.76 -12.23 -7.17
CA MET A 613 29.95 -10.80 -6.91
C MET A 613 28.63 -10.18 -6.43
N SER A 614 28.68 -9.47 -5.31
CA SER A 614 27.54 -8.74 -4.73
C SER A 614 28.03 -7.49 -4.01
N ILE A 615 27.16 -6.50 -3.88
CA ILE A 615 27.43 -5.33 -3.04
C ILE A 615 27.67 -5.72 -1.59
N GLY A 616 27.11 -6.84 -1.12
CA GLY A 616 27.26 -7.32 0.26
C GLY A 616 28.73 -7.48 0.69
N PHE A 617 29.63 -7.83 -0.23
CA PHE A 617 31.06 -7.97 0.06
C PHE A 617 31.82 -6.63 0.18
N LEU A 618 31.20 -5.54 -0.27
CA LEU A 618 31.77 -4.19 -0.22
C LEU A 618 31.28 -3.42 1.03
N LEU A 619 30.32 -3.98 1.77
CA LEU A 619 29.81 -3.38 3.00
C LEU A 619 30.70 -3.75 4.18
N GLN A 620 30.95 -2.79 5.06
CA GLN A 620 31.69 -3.05 6.31
C GLN A 620 30.87 -3.87 7.31
N ASN A 621 29.54 -3.81 7.19
CA ASN A 621 28.61 -4.56 8.03
C ASN A 621 27.43 -5.06 7.16
N GLN A 622 27.16 -6.36 7.25
CA GLN A 622 26.06 -7.06 6.58
C GLN A 622 24.67 -6.51 6.95
N ASP A 623 24.51 -5.96 8.16
CA ASP A 623 23.24 -5.37 8.63
C ASP A 623 23.02 -3.93 8.15
N GLU A 624 23.98 -3.33 7.43
CA GLU A 624 23.87 -1.95 6.96
C GLU A 624 22.92 -1.85 5.75
N ALA A 625 21.79 -1.15 5.95
CA ALA A 625 20.83 -0.93 4.87
C ALA A 625 21.42 -0.03 3.77
N VAL A 626 21.64 -0.60 2.57
CA VAL A 626 22.15 0.12 1.40
C VAL A 626 21.04 0.94 0.74
N ILE A 627 20.96 2.23 1.08
CA ILE A 627 19.97 3.16 0.51
C ILE A 627 20.63 4.02 -0.58
N TRP A 628 20.82 3.45 -1.77
CA TRP A 628 21.42 4.14 -2.91
C TRP A 628 20.37 4.62 -3.91
N ARG A 629 20.61 5.78 -4.56
CA ARG A 629 19.74 6.34 -5.62
C ARG A 629 20.22 5.91 -7.01
N GLY A 630 19.32 5.97 -8.01
CA GLY A 630 19.50 5.43 -9.37
C GLY A 630 20.90 5.62 -9.99
N ALA A 631 21.45 6.83 -10.02
CA ALA A 631 22.78 7.08 -10.60
C ALA A 631 23.92 6.32 -9.89
N LYS A 632 23.89 6.21 -8.55
CA LYS A 632 24.88 5.41 -7.79
C LYS A 632 24.72 3.92 -8.06
N LYS A 633 23.48 3.44 -8.16
CA LYS A 633 23.20 2.05 -8.49
C LYS A 633 23.68 1.68 -9.89
N SER A 634 23.33 2.51 -10.88
CA SER A 634 23.80 2.37 -12.26
C SER A 634 25.33 2.41 -12.33
N GLY A 635 25.98 3.33 -11.59
CA GLY A 635 27.43 3.38 -11.46
C GLY A 635 28.04 2.10 -10.88
N MET A 636 27.42 1.51 -9.86
CA MET A 636 27.88 0.25 -9.27
C MET A 636 27.70 -0.95 -10.21
N ILE A 637 26.56 -1.04 -10.90
CA ILE A 637 26.35 -2.09 -11.92
C ILE A 637 27.43 -1.97 -12.99
N LYS A 638 27.70 -0.76 -13.47
CA LYS A 638 28.80 -0.52 -14.42
C LYS A 638 30.14 -0.99 -13.85
N GLN A 639 30.40 -0.70 -12.58
CA GLN A 639 31.62 -1.10 -11.90
C GLN A 639 31.76 -2.63 -11.83
N PHE A 640 30.70 -3.36 -11.47
CA PHE A 640 30.68 -4.83 -11.51
C PHE A 640 30.99 -5.41 -12.89
N LEU A 641 30.52 -4.76 -13.96
CA LEU A 641 30.75 -5.23 -15.33
C LEU A 641 32.14 -4.87 -15.87
N LYS A 642 32.76 -3.81 -15.34
CA LYS A 642 34.01 -3.25 -15.85
C LYS A 642 35.23 -3.70 -15.05
N ASP A 643 35.12 -3.66 -13.72
CA ASP A 643 36.26 -3.75 -12.82
C ASP A 643 36.43 -5.15 -12.24
N VAL A 644 35.44 -6.05 -12.38
CA VAL A 644 35.54 -7.43 -11.88
C VAL A 644 36.29 -8.31 -12.87
N ASN A 645 37.25 -9.06 -12.36
CA ASN A 645 38.05 -10.01 -13.12
C ASN A 645 37.41 -11.38 -13.09
N TRP A 646 36.68 -11.68 -14.17
CA TRP A 646 36.07 -12.99 -14.40
C TRP A 646 37.00 -13.98 -15.13
N ASP A 647 38.25 -13.59 -15.37
CA ASP A 647 39.24 -14.37 -16.12
C ASP A 647 40.46 -14.61 -15.22
N GLU A 648 40.73 -15.87 -14.88
CA GLU A 648 41.89 -16.31 -14.09
C GLU A 648 43.05 -16.78 -14.97
N SER A 649 43.22 -16.19 -16.17
CA SER A 649 44.47 -16.36 -16.88
C SER A 649 45.54 -15.46 -16.25
N ASP A 650 46.04 -15.83 -15.07
CA ASP A 650 47.32 -15.30 -14.61
C ASP A 650 48.40 -15.86 -15.54
N GLU A 651 48.89 -15.03 -16.46
CA GLU A 651 49.94 -15.40 -17.43
C GLU A 651 51.27 -15.85 -16.76
N ASN A 652 51.37 -15.80 -15.43
CA ASN A 652 52.57 -16.07 -14.65
C ASN A 652 52.52 -17.32 -13.76
N ASP A 653 51.37 -18.01 -13.62
CA ASP A 653 51.29 -19.20 -12.78
C ASP A 653 51.23 -20.48 -13.62
N ASN A 654 52.39 -21.11 -13.83
CA ASN A 654 52.54 -22.38 -14.56
C ASN A 654 52.14 -23.60 -13.71
N GLN A 655 51.37 -23.43 -12.64
CA GLN A 655 51.13 -24.50 -11.67
C GLN A 655 49.76 -24.40 -10.96
N THR A 656 48.69 -24.13 -11.68
CA THR A 656 47.32 -24.41 -11.21
C THR A 656 46.60 -25.27 -12.24
N ASP A 657 46.31 -26.51 -11.87
CA ASP A 657 45.61 -27.52 -12.68
C ASP A 657 44.10 -27.20 -12.87
N ILE A 658 43.70 -25.92 -12.82
CA ILE A 658 42.36 -25.53 -13.26
C ILE A 658 42.38 -25.54 -14.79
N VAL A 659 41.74 -26.56 -15.35
CA VAL A 659 41.60 -26.76 -16.79
C VAL A 659 40.72 -25.64 -17.37
N GLY A 660 41.35 -24.56 -17.82
CA GLY A 660 40.97 -23.79 -19.01
C GLY A 660 39.72 -22.90 -18.95
N GLY A 661 39.94 -21.59 -18.79
CA GLY A 661 39.43 -20.58 -19.74
C GLY A 661 38.02 -20.01 -19.52
N GLY A 662 37.93 -18.88 -18.82
CA GLY A 662 36.75 -18.00 -18.80
C GLY A 662 35.46 -18.60 -18.22
N LEU A 663 34.42 -17.79 -18.08
CA LEU A 663 33.11 -18.26 -17.62
C LEU A 663 32.24 -18.79 -18.77
N ASP A 664 31.66 -19.97 -18.60
CA ASP A 664 30.60 -20.47 -19.48
C ASP A 664 29.29 -19.70 -19.25
N TYR A 665 28.94 -19.45 -17.98
CA TYR A 665 27.71 -18.78 -17.60
C TYR A 665 28.00 -17.60 -16.67
N LEU A 666 27.48 -16.43 -17.02
CA LEU A 666 27.40 -15.28 -16.12
C LEU A 666 25.94 -14.95 -15.88
N ILE A 667 25.48 -15.26 -14.67
CA ILE A 667 24.09 -15.14 -14.23
C ILE A 667 23.94 -13.81 -13.49
N PHE A 668 22.94 -13.02 -13.88
CA PHE A 668 22.58 -11.77 -13.21
C PHE A 668 21.27 -11.95 -12.45
N ASP A 669 21.35 -11.86 -11.12
CA ASP A 669 20.17 -11.78 -10.26
C ASP A 669 19.68 -10.33 -10.21
N THR A 670 18.67 -10.00 -11.03
CA THR A 670 18.15 -8.62 -11.12
C THR A 670 17.22 -8.29 -9.94
N PRO A 671 16.94 -7.04 -9.60
CA PRO A 671 15.88 -6.73 -8.62
C PRO A 671 14.48 -7.14 -9.14
N PRO A 672 13.45 -7.21 -8.28
CA PRO A 672 12.09 -7.52 -8.73
C PRO A 672 11.39 -6.35 -9.44
N GLY A 673 10.56 -6.68 -10.44
CA GLY A 673 9.80 -5.73 -11.26
C GLY A 673 10.69 -4.91 -12.19
N THR A 674 10.10 -4.00 -12.97
CA THR A 674 10.87 -3.25 -13.98
C THR A 674 11.48 -1.98 -13.35
N THR A 675 12.78 -2.01 -13.07
CA THR A 675 13.50 -0.94 -12.35
C THR A 675 14.62 -0.29 -13.18
N ASP A 676 15.24 0.79 -12.69
CA ASP A 676 16.37 1.49 -13.35
C ASP A 676 17.59 0.57 -13.56
N GLU A 677 17.76 -0.42 -12.69
CA GLU A 677 18.81 -1.45 -12.79
C GLU A 677 18.64 -2.32 -14.05
N HIS A 678 17.40 -2.62 -14.45
CA HIS A 678 17.09 -3.37 -15.67
C HIS A 678 17.47 -2.59 -16.92
N LEU A 679 17.21 -1.28 -16.93
CA LEU A 679 17.62 -0.42 -18.03
C LEU A 679 19.15 -0.26 -18.07
N SER A 680 19.79 -0.16 -16.90
CA SER A 680 21.24 -0.03 -16.79
C SER A 680 21.97 -1.26 -17.32
N ILE A 681 21.57 -2.47 -16.93
CA ILE A 681 22.22 -3.70 -17.39
C ILE A 681 22.07 -3.89 -18.90
N VAL A 682 20.87 -3.60 -19.46
CA VAL A 682 20.63 -3.65 -20.92
C VAL A 682 21.45 -2.62 -21.67
N GLN A 683 21.59 -1.41 -21.12
CA GLN A 683 22.41 -0.35 -21.72
C GLN A 683 23.90 -0.73 -21.73
N PHE A 684 24.44 -1.19 -20.60
CA PHE A 684 25.87 -1.48 -20.47
C PHE A 684 26.28 -2.76 -21.23
N LEU A 685 25.41 -3.76 -21.28
CA LEU A 685 25.66 -4.98 -22.06
C LEU A 685 25.35 -4.83 -23.55
N LYS A 686 24.86 -3.69 -24.02
CA LYS A 686 24.40 -3.48 -25.40
C LYS A 686 25.41 -3.91 -26.48
N GLN A 687 26.71 -3.66 -26.27
CA GLN A 687 27.76 -4.09 -27.21
C GLN A 687 28.20 -5.54 -27.00
N SER A 688 28.14 -6.03 -25.75
CA SER A 688 28.60 -7.37 -25.39
C SER A 688 27.53 -8.46 -25.57
N GLY A 689 26.28 -8.05 -25.75
CA GLY A 689 25.10 -8.91 -25.85
C GLY A 689 24.53 -9.34 -24.49
N ILE A 690 23.25 -9.70 -24.51
CA ILE A 690 22.58 -10.52 -23.49
C ILE A 690 22.02 -11.72 -24.23
N ASP A 691 22.45 -12.92 -23.89
CA ASP A 691 22.11 -14.13 -24.64
C ASP A 691 20.68 -14.60 -24.34
N CYS A 692 20.27 -14.51 -23.07
CA CYS A 692 18.95 -14.97 -22.67
C CYS A 692 18.45 -14.39 -21.34
N ALA A 693 17.14 -14.55 -21.12
CA ALA A 693 16.48 -14.33 -19.84
C ALA A 693 15.61 -15.52 -19.44
N VAL A 694 15.63 -15.84 -18.14
CA VAL A 694 14.72 -16.75 -17.46
C VAL A 694 13.81 -15.93 -16.56
N LEU A 695 12.49 -16.12 -16.67
CA LEU A 695 11.52 -15.42 -15.83
C LEU A 695 10.97 -16.33 -14.74
N LEU A 696 10.88 -15.79 -13.53
CA LEU A 696 10.33 -16.50 -12.37
C LEU A 696 8.98 -15.96 -11.94
N THR A 697 8.07 -16.87 -11.63
CA THR A 697 6.73 -16.56 -11.10
C THR A 697 6.28 -17.57 -10.06
N THR A 698 5.11 -17.33 -9.47
CA THR A 698 4.35 -18.29 -8.65
C THR A 698 2.96 -18.51 -9.27
N PRO A 699 2.23 -19.59 -8.93
CA PRO A 699 0.92 -19.89 -9.54
C PRO A 699 -0.17 -18.82 -9.31
N GLN A 700 0.07 -17.87 -8.41
CA GLN A 700 -0.89 -16.83 -8.06
C GLN A 700 -1.08 -15.85 -9.22
N GLU A 701 -2.33 -15.54 -9.56
CA GLU A 701 -2.68 -14.66 -10.68
C GLU A 701 -1.99 -13.30 -10.63
N VAL A 702 -1.88 -12.73 -9.42
CA VAL A 702 -1.26 -11.42 -9.27
C VAL A 702 0.24 -11.48 -9.65
N SER A 703 0.94 -12.60 -9.42
CA SER A 703 2.34 -12.79 -9.84
C SER A 703 2.45 -12.96 -11.35
N LEU A 704 1.53 -13.71 -11.96
CA LEU A 704 1.47 -13.89 -13.42
C LEU A 704 1.29 -12.55 -14.14
N GLN A 705 0.42 -11.66 -13.64
CA GLN A 705 0.20 -10.33 -14.22
C GLN A 705 1.47 -9.47 -14.28
N ASP A 706 2.33 -9.53 -13.27
CA ASP A 706 3.57 -8.76 -13.27
C ASP A 706 4.65 -9.41 -14.12
N VAL A 707 4.69 -10.74 -14.21
CA VAL A 707 5.58 -11.43 -15.17
C VAL A 707 5.21 -11.12 -16.62
N ARG A 708 3.94 -10.87 -16.95
CA ARG A 708 3.54 -10.39 -18.29
C ARG A 708 4.21 -9.04 -18.64
N LYS A 709 4.39 -8.15 -17.67
CA LYS A 709 5.09 -6.87 -17.88
C LYS A 709 6.58 -7.08 -18.12
N GLU A 710 7.20 -8.04 -17.42
CA GLU A 710 8.60 -8.41 -17.63
C GLU A 710 8.84 -9.07 -19.00
N ILE A 711 7.89 -9.88 -19.47
CA ILE A 711 7.89 -10.43 -20.83
C ILE A 711 7.87 -9.29 -21.86
N ASP A 712 7.00 -8.31 -21.68
CA ASP A 712 6.92 -7.14 -22.56
C ASP A 712 8.20 -6.29 -22.50
N PHE A 713 8.82 -6.17 -21.33
CA PHE A 713 10.12 -5.52 -21.18
C PHE A 713 11.20 -6.23 -22.00
N CYS A 714 11.33 -7.55 -21.86
CA CYS A 714 12.31 -8.34 -22.62
C CYS A 714 12.10 -8.19 -24.13
N ARG A 715 10.85 -8.27 -24.60
CA ARG A 715 10.50 -8.08 -26.02
C ARG A 715 10.91 -6.71 -26.54
N LYS A 716 10.66 -5.64 -25.78
CA LYS A 716 11.03 -4.27 -26.14
C LYS A 716 12.53 -4.04 -26.10
N ALA A 717 13.24 -4.69 -25.17
CA ALA A 717 14.68 -4.62 -25.03
C ALA A 717 15.43 -5.54 -26.02
N GLY A 718 14.72 -6.40 -26.76
CA GLY A 718 15.31 -7.37 -27.69
C GLY A 718 16.00 -8.55 -27.01
N ILE A 719 15.61 -8.88 -25.78
CA ILE A 719 16.20 -9.96 -24.98
C ILE A 719 15.45 -11.26 -25.28
N LYS A 720 16.19 -12.32 -25.63
CA LYS A 720 15.62 -13.67 -25.87
C LYS A 720 15.13 -14.28 -24.57
N ILE A 721 13.84 -14.57 -24.47
CA ILE A 721 13.28 -15.30 -23.34
C ILE A 721 13.43 -16.80 -23.61
N ILE A 722 14.25 -17.51 -22.83
CA ILE A 722 14.41 -18.97 -22.97
C ILE A 722 13.35 -19.75 -22.21
N GLY A 723 12.68 -19.10 -21.25
CA GLY A 723 11.40 -19.57 -20.74
C GLY A 723 11.05 -19.08 -19.35
N VAL A 724 9.94 -19.62 -18.82
CA VAL A 724 9.38 -19.26 -17.51
C VAL A 724 9.46 -20.45 -16.56
N VAL A 725 9.86 -20.19 -15.31
CA VAL A 725 9.85 -21.14 -14.19
C VAL A 725 8.75 -20.75 -13.21
N GLU A 726 7.90 -21.72 -12.86
CA GLU A 726 6.87 -21.55 -11.84
C GLU A 726 7.35 -22.10 -10.49
N ASN A 727 7.77 -21.22 -9.60
CA ASN A 727 8.22 -21.59 -8.27
C ASN A 727 7.04 -21.79 -7.30
N MET A 728 7.26 -22.56 -6.23
CA MET A 728 6.27 -22.82 -5.17
C MET A 728 4.94 -23.39 -5.70
N ALA A 729 5.00 -24.23 -6.74
CA ALA A 729 3.81 -24.65 -7.48
C ALA A 729 2.88 -25.60 -6.70
N LYS A 730 3.47 -26.53 -5.95
CA LYS A 730 2.76 -27.54 -5.15
C LYS A 730 3.58 -27.94 -3.94
N PHE A 731 2.94 -28.45 -2.89
CA PHE A 731 3.60 -28.98 -1.71
C PHE A 731 3.41 -30.49 -1.63
N ILE A 732 4.50 -31.23 -1.48
CA ILE A 732 4.47 -32.69 -1.36
C ILE A 732 4.70 -33.05 0.10
N CYS A 733 3.68 -33.61 0.76
CA CYS A 733 3.79 -33.96 2.16
C CYS A 733 4.90 -35.02 2.36
N PRO A 734 5.93 -34.78 3.19
CA PRO A 734 7.04 -35.72 3.37
C PRO A 734 6.62 -37.02 4.08
N LYS A 735 5.45 -37.02 4.75
CA LYS A 735 4.94 -38.19 5.50
C LYS A 735 4.05 -39.11 4.67
N CYS A 736 3.16 -38.55 3.85
CA CYS A 736 2.17 -39.33 3.09
C CYS A 736 2.30 -39.21 1.56
N HIS A 737 3.27 -38.42 1.08
CA HIS A 737 3.51 -38.15 -0.35
C HIS A 737 2.34 -37.56 -1.12
N HIS A 738 1.30 -37.08 -0.41
CA HIS A 738 0.16 -36.40 -1.03
C HIS A 738 0.58 -35.02 -1.57
N GLU A 739 0.24 -34.75 -2.82
CA GLU A 739 0.46 -33.45 -3.46
C GLU A 739 -0.68 -32.50 -3.09
N ASN A 740 -0.35 -31.36 -2.51
CA ASN A 740 -1.28 -30.30 -2.18
C ASN A 740 -0.96 -29.05 -2.97
N THR A 741 -1.95 -28.52 -3.69
CA THR A 741 -1.83 -27.21 -4.34
C THR A 741 -2.15 -26.13 -3.32
N ILE A 742 -1.12 -25.57 -2.68
CA ILE A 742 -1.28 -24.49 -1.70
C ILE A 742 -1.80 -23.21 -2.38
N PHE A 743 -1.29 -22.93 -3.58
CA PHE A 743 -1.69 -21.78 -4.39
C PHE A 743 -2.42 -22.26 -5.64
N THR A 744 -3.75 -22.31 -5.58
CA THR A 744 -4.58 -22.80 -6.70
C THR A 744 -4.53 -21.83 -7.87
N PRO A 745 -4.07 -22.27 -9.07
CA PRO A 745 -4.09 -21.45 -10.27
C PRO A 745 -5.53 -21.32 -10.79
N THR A 746 -6.03 -20.10 -10.95
CA THR A 746 -7.39 -19.83 -11.47
C THR A 746 -7.47 -19.85 -13.00
N THR A 747 -6.32 -19.69 -13.67
CA THR A 747 -6.20 -19.51 -15.13
C THR A 747 -5.28 -20.56 -15.78
N GLY A 748 -4.91 -21.60 -15.05
CA GLY A 748 -3.96 -22.63 -15.51
C GLY A 748 -2.48 -22.29 -15.26
N GLY A 749 -2.19 -21.22 -14.50
CA GLY A 749 -0.86 -20.92 -13.99
C GLY A 749 0.11 -20.41 -15.05
N ALA A 750 1.41 -20.51 -14.76
CA ALA A 750 2.46 -20.10 -15.67
C ALA A 750 2.43 -20.88 -17.00
N ARG A 751 2.07 -22.17 -16.96
CA ARG A 751 1.99 -23.00 -18.17
C ARG A 751 0.95 -22.48 -19.16
N ALA A 752 -0.24 -22.10 -18.69
CA ALA A 752 -1.27 -21.52 -19.54
C ALA A 752 -0.82 -20.16 -20.11
N MET A 753 -0.24 -19.30 -19.27
CA MET A 753 0.32 -18.02 -19.69
C MET A 753 1.41 -18.19 -20.76
N CYS A 754 2.32 -19.15 -20.59
CA CYS A 754 3.36 -19.48 -21.57
C CYS A 754 2.78 -19.91 -22.91
N SER A 755 1.75 -20.76 -22.90
CA SER A 755 1.05 -21.19 -24.12
C SER A 755 0.33 -20.03 -24.82
N GLU A 756 -0.25 -19.10 -24.06
CA GLU A 756 -0.95 -17.93 -24.59
C GLU A 756 0.02 -16.93 -25.24
N LEU A 757 1.20 -16.75 -24.63
CA LEU A 757 2.18 -15.75 -25.05
C LEU A 757 3.24 -16.30 -26.01
N ASP A 758 3.17 -17.58 -26.39
CA ASP A 758 4.17 -18.26 -27.21
C ASP A 758 5.58 -18.17 -26.62
N ILE A 759 5.71 -18.61 -25.36
CA ILE A 759 6.97 -18.61 -24.61
C ILE A 759 7.22 -20.01 -24.03
N PRO A 760 8.46 -20.55 -24.05
CA PRO A 760 8.74 -21.85 -23.46
C PRO A 760 8.45 -21.90 -21.95
N PHE A 761 7.87 -23.00 -21.51
CA PHE A 761 7.68 -23.30 -20.09
C PHE A 761 8.78 -24.27 -19.63
N LEU A 762 9.67 -23.81 -18.75
CA LEU A 762 10.85 -24.60 -18.34
C LEU A 762 10.52 -25.65 -17.29
N GLY A 763 9.53 -25.39 -16.43
CA GLY A 763 9.09 -26.32 -15.39
C GLY A 763 8.48 -25.63 -14.17
N SER A 764 8.00 -26.47 -13.24
CA SER A 764 7.45 -26.05 -11.95
C SER A 764 8.30 -26.64 -10.82
N ILE A 765 8.63 -25.83 -9.81
CA ILE A 765 9.36 -26.26 -8.62
C ILE A 765 8.37 -26.38 -7.45
N PRO A 766 8.27 -27.56 -6.80
CA PRO A 766 7.42 -27.72 -5.62
C PRO A 766 8.01 -26.99 -4.41
N LEU A 767 7.14 -26.51 -3.53
CA LEU A 767 7.48 -25.90 -2.26
C LEU A 767 8.08 -26.97 -1.33
N ASP A 768 9.34 -26.77 -0.95
CA ASP A 768 10.08 -27.61 -0.02
C ASP A 768 10.80 -26.74 1.01
N PRO A 769 10.49 -26.85 2.32
CA PRO A 769 11.11 -26.01 3.34
C PRO A 769 12.63 -26.18 3.44
N ARG A 770 13.17 -27.33 2.99
CA ARG A 770 14.61 -27.60 2.99
C ARG A 770 15.36 -26.73 1.98
N ILE A 771 14.71 -26.18 0.96
CA ILE A 771 15.34 -25.21 0.04
C ILE A 771 15.73 -23.96 0.83
N GLY A 772 14.80 -23.41 1.62
CA GLY A 772 15.07 -22.25 2.48
C GLY A 772 16.20 -22.52 3.45
N MET A 773 16.16 -23.68 4.13
CA MET A 773 17.25 -24.10 5.03
C MET A 773 18.61 -24.22 4.33
N SER A 774 18.63 -24.70 3.08
CA SER A 774 19.88 -24.84 2.31
C SER A 774 20.45 -23.47 1.96
N CYS A 775 19.60 -22.53 1.57
CA CYS A 775 19.97 -21.13 1.34
C CYS A 775 20.45 -20.45 2.63
N ASP A 776 19.75 -20.61 3.75
CA ASP A 776 20.15 -20.01 5.03
C ASP A 776 21.52 -20.53 5.50
N ASN A 777 21.85 -21.78 5.16
CA ASN A 777 23.15 -22.40 5.43
C ASN A 777 24.19 -22.19 4.32
N GLY A 778 23.86 -21.50 3.23
CA GLY A 778 24.79 -21.26 2.13
C GLY A 778 25.21 -22.50 1.33
N SER A 779 24.28 -23.44 1.13
CA SER A 779 24.58 -24.79 0.63
C SER A 779 23.68 -25.19 -0.55
N SER A 780 24.19 -26.09 -1.39
CA SER A 780 23.44 -26.62 -2.53
C SER A 780 22.33 -27.56 -2.08
N PHE A 781 21.06 -27.19 -2.36
CA PHE A 781 19.90 -28.02 -2.04
C PHE A 781 19.92 -29.33 -2.84
N ALA A 782 20.31 -29.28 -4.11
CA ALA A 782 20.33 -30.45 -4.98
C ALA A 782 21.45 -31.44 -4.60
N GLU A 783 22.56 -31.00 -4.00
CA GLU A 783 23.58 -31.90 -3.45
C GLU A 783 23.15 -32.53 -2.12
N MET A 784 22.56 -31.74 -1.21
CA MET A 784 22.16 -32.25 0.11
C MET A 784 20.93 -33.16 0.05
N TYR A 785 20.00 -32.90 -0.88
CA TYR A 785 18.72 -33.60 -0.96
C TYR A 785 18.36 -34.06 -2.39
N PRO A 786 19.24 -34.81 -3.08
CA PRO A 786 19.11 -35.15 -4.51
C PRO A 786 17.86 -35.97 -4.83
N GLU A 787 17.40 -36.77 -3.86
CA GLU A 787 16.26 -37.66 -4.06
C GLU A 787 14.90 -36.95 -4.07
N THR A 788 14.87 -35.69 -3.63
CA THR A 788 13.62 -34.95 -3.47
C THR A 788 12.99 -34.57 -4.81
N PRO A 789 11.65 -34.48 -4.89
CA PRO A 789 10.99 -34.02 -6.10
C PRO A 789 11.41 -32.60 -6.52
N ALA A 790 11.71 -31.74 -5.55
CA ALA A 790 12.21 -30.38 -5.80
C ALA A 790 13.60 -30.40 -6.45
N ALA A 791 14.54 -31.24 -5.97
CA ALA A 791 15.88 -31.33 -6.53
C ALA A 791 15.84 -31.84 -7.97
N LYS A 792 15.02 -32.88 -8.22
CA LYS A 792 14.78 -33.42 -9.57
C LYS A 792 14.17 -32.36 -10.51
N ALA A 793 13.24 -31.54 -10.01
CA ALA A 793 12.65 -30.44 -10.78
C ALA A 793 13.70 -29.35 -11.12
N TYR A 794 14.53 -28.96 -10.16
CA TYR A 794 15.64 -28.02 -10.40
C TYR A 794 16.60 -28.55 -11.46
N ILE A 795 17.12 -29.77 -11.31
CA ILE A 795 18.05 -30.39 -12.27
C ILE A 795 17.44 -30.41 -13.68
N GLN A 796 16.17 -30.82 -13.80
CA GLN A 796 15.48 -30.84 -15.09
C GLN A 796 15.36 -29.43 -15.72
N ILE A 797 15.05 -28.41 -14.91
CA ILE A 797 14.97 -27.02 -15.38
C ILE A 797 16.35 -26.53 -15.86
N VAL A 798 17.43 -26.85 -15.13
CA VAL A 798 18.79 -26.48 -15.52
C VAL A 798 19.19 -27.15 -16.84
N GLU A 799 18.87 -28.44 -17.02
CA GLU A 799 19.10 -29.13 -18.29
C GLU A 799 18.29 -28.50 -19.44
N ASN A 800 17.04 -28.11 -19.20
CA ASN A 800 16.23 -27.40 -20.20
C ASN A 800 16.85 -26.03 -20.57
N ILE A 801 17.45 -25.32 -19.61
CA ILE A 801 18.18 -24.08 -19.84
C ILE A 801 19.41 -24.34 -20.71
N LYS A 802 20.22 -25.35 -20.37
CA LYS A 802 21.41 -25.74 -21.16
C LYS A 802 21.04 -26.09 -22.60
N MET A 803 19.94 -26.82 -22.82
CA MET A 803 19.49 -27.19 -24.17
C MET A 803 18.94 -26.00 -24.99
N SER A 804 18.56 -24.90 -24.35
CA SER A 804 17.95 -23.73 -25.00
C SER A 804 18.96 -22.65 -25.42
N LEU A 805 20.19 -22.80 -24.94
CA LEU A 805 21.38 -21.98 -25.22
C LEU A 805 22.20 -22.65 -26.32
#